data_AF-A0A094DBI9-F1
#
_entry.id   AF-A0A094DBI9-F1
#
_cell.length_a   1.000
_cell.length_b   1.000
_cell.length_c   1.000
_cell.angle_alpha   90.00
_cell.angle_beta   90.00
_cell.angle_gamma   90.00
#
_symmetry.space_group_name_H-M   'P 1'
#
loop_
_entity.id
_entity.type
_entity.pdbx_description
1 polymer ?
#
loop_
_entity_poly.entity_id
_entity_poly.type
_entity_poly.pdbx_seq_one_letter_code
_entity_poly.pdbx_strand_id
1 'polypeptide(L)'
;MASIQTARMQPSTEASQYQHFIPRLILRNFSFKSQRDDDDRNQRVKDMLHTIDLSGPTAKIIDTSVARTLGKVDMYRDFARTENQQAIEEQLAKLERHAGMVIAEIRKRFGTGVKDVLEHAQALHHETSEDYSADDRQGMLEYMRRKGFENPIDVWFDNIKAMLELEMDPKGEWVNEIRKRAYPDDADWFVVHIKSMYMALCTPSEQEDEFLLTENGYGIHEGPVSGRLNPSTGEFTPTIYTEYHVFVVISPRLMIVLRSNMLPNPTEDISQDMRESRQAMYRATIDSHDFPKEASSILEDLPISKARNSYTKFEGGQLVLLNGEDETPQATHRFCFRLFPISEEHVNKINAVMLEESYSISTIVFGSPTRARKILESYLSAPTRGKFGFKVEMGSNVVAIYHTINITPTNEERDELASRMTELDFSQERTEHMQLYMRLGGSYATIMKDLEQARNMLNMRIKFDIWSTGLDERLRNDIRENFQHIFSQLPVRRVWYYLKHVRIMALQGLSIEGGEIMDGPEDIIARVSQVIRSEDIARLMFATILNQISIAKHPDFDLYPKIISQDLLGSIFRRSKQIAFTSAGSICDCGINEIERKARLFRDKLQTPSYPSTFANLFLPKDAMIRHPFWSDEQHIEMHTRFHTRVVFPGLLAKLGEKEEGNLDEVLFEIAYPCPSPSHDFGSKRKRMEALILIANYAYN
;
A
#
# COMPACT_ATOMS: atom_id res chain seq x y z
N MET A 1 27.92 -21.39 -46.08
CA MET A 1 27.53 -20.02 -45.72
C MET A 1 26.17 -19.75 -46.34
N ALA A 2 25.11 -19.94 -45.55
CA ALA A 2 23.74 -19.72 -46.02
C ALA A 2 23.34 -18.26 -45.70
N SER A 3 22.87 -17.57 -46.73
CA SER A 3 22.42 -16.18 -46.71
C SER A 3 21.15 -16.05 -45.85
N ILE A 4 21.21 -15.27 -44.78
CA ILE A 4 20.03 -14.84 -44.02
C ILE A 4 19.35 -13.73 -44.83
N GLN A 5 18.19 -14.03 -45.41
CA GLN A 5 17.29 -13.02 -45.96
C GLN A 5 16.77 -12.16 -44.81
N THR A 6 17.13 -10.88 -44.81
CA THR A 6 16.45 -9.84 -44.04
C THR A 6 15.03 -9.71 -44.56
N ALA A 7 14.06 -10.12 -43.75
CA ALA A 7 12.66 -9.82 -43.99
C ALA A 7 12.47 -8.29 -43.96
N ARG A 8 12.21 -7.70 -45.12
CA ARG A 8 11.73 -6.33 -45.26
C ARG A 8 10.38 -6.23 -44.55
N MET A 9 10.29 -5.48 -43.45
CA MET A 9 9.01 -5.01 -42.92
C MET A 9 8.31 -4.21 -44.02
N GLN A 10 7.10 -4.63 -44.40
CA GLN A 10 6.23 -3.83 -45.26
C GLN A 10 5.75 -2.60 -44.46
N PRO A 11 5.77 -1.38 -45.03
CA PRO A 11 5.19 -0.22 -44.38
C PRO A 11 3.68 -0.40 -44.28
N SER A 12 3.10 -0.15 -43.10
CA SER A 12 1.65 -0.26 -42.89
C SER A 12 0.89 0.78 -43.73
N THR A 13 -0.23 0.36 -44.30
CA THR A 13 -1.06 1.14 -45.23
C THR A 13 -2.01 2.13 -44.55
N GLU A 14 -2.02 2.21 -43.21
CA GLU A 14 -2.92 3.10 -42.47
C GLU A 14 -2.40 4.55 -42.48
N ALA A 15 -3.28 5.50 -42.80
CA ALA A 15 -2.95 6.92 -42.87
C ALA A 15 -2.68 7.48 -41.47
N SER A 16 -1.66 8.34 -41.34
CA SER A 16 -1.42 9.07 -40.09
C SER A 16 -2.60 9.96 -39.73
N GLN A 17 -2.95 9.99 -38.45
CA GLN A 17 -4.07 10.77 -37.92
C GLN A 17 -3.59 11.69 -36.80
N TYR A 18 -4.33 12.78 -36.57
CA TYR A 18 -4.10 13.64 -35.41
C TYR A 18 -5.15 13.27 -34.37
N GLN A 19 -4.70 12.69 -33.26
CA GLN A 19 -5.54 12.27 -32.15
C GLN A 19 -5.42 13.26 -31.01
N HIS A 20 -6.51 13.41 -30.28
CA HIS A 20 -6.65 14.37 -29.21
C HIS A 20 -6.37 13.68 -27.87
N PHE A 21 -5.44 14.21 -27.07
CA PHE A 21 -5.23 13.72 -25.69
C PHE A 21 -6.25 14.33 -24.72
N ILE A 22 -6.75 15.53 -25.01
CA ILE A 22 -7.97 16.06 -24.40
C ILE A 22 -9.14 15.82 -25.38
N PRO A 23 -10.16 15.03 -25.03
CA PRO A 23 -11.22 14.63 -25.96
C PRO A 23 -11.87 15.81 -26.68
N ARG A 24 -12.18 15.65 -27.97
CA ARG A 24 -12.77 16.71 -28.79
C ARG A 24 -14.13 17.18 -28.27
N LEU A 25 -14.91 16.30 -27.64
CA LEU A 25 -16.18 16.66 -27.00
C LEU A 25 -15.97 17.76 -25.96
N ILE A 26 -14.84 17.75 -25.24
CA ILE A 26 -14.50 18.72 -24.21
C ILE A 26 -14.09 20.03 -24.87
N LEU A 27 -13.16 19.98 -25.82
CA LEU A 27 -12.68 21.17 -26.52
C LEU A 27 -13.83 21.92 -27.21
N ARG A 28 -14.78 21.20 -27.81
CA ARG A 28 -15.98 21.81 -28.40
C ARG A 28 -16.82 22.60 -27.40
N ASN A 29 -16.79 22.25 -26.11
CA ASN A 29 -17.50 23.00 -25.06
C ASN A 29 -16.84 24.36 -24.76
N PHE A 30 -15.57 24.55 -25.12
CA PHE A 30 -14.83 25.81 -25.03
C PHE A 30 -14.84 26.60 -26.35
N SER A 31 -15.30 25.98 -27.44
CA SER A 31 -15.14 26.53 -28.77
C SER A 31 -16.11 27.66 -29.10
N PHE A 32 -15.64 28.58 -29.93
CA PHE A 32 -16.45 29.58 -30.62
C PHE A 32 -16.31 29.40 -32.14
N LYS A 33 -17.21 30.04 -32.90
CA LYS A 33 -17.21 29.98 -34.37
C LYS A 33 -16.32 31.08 -34.93
N SER A 34 -15.40 30.74 -35.84
CA SER A 34 -14.60 31.73 -36.56
C SER A 34 -15.50 32.71 -37.30
N GLN A 35 -15.13 34.00 -37.32
CA GLN A 35 -15.79 34.97 -38.19
C GLN A 35 -15.56 34.58 -39.66
N ARG A 36 -16.57 34.82 -40.50
CA ARG A 36 -16.43 34.68 -41.96
C ARG A 36 -15.84 35.97 -42.50
N ASP A 37 -14.87 35.87 -43.38
CA ASP A 37 -14.56 37.00 -44.26
C ASP A 37 -15.74 37.19 -45.23
N ASP A 38 -16.26 38.43 -45.31
CA ASP A 38 -17.38 38.78 -46.18
C ASP A 38 -17.07 38.55 -47.67
N ASP A 39 -15.79 38.50 -48.04
CA ASP A 39 -15.31 38.31 -49.41
C ASP A 39 -15.17 36.83 -49.85
N ASP A 40 -15.22 35.85 -48.93
CA ASP A 40 -15.12 34.43 -49.29
C ASP A 40 -16.30 33.60 -48.78
N ARG A 41 -17.38 33.56 -49.57
CA ARG A 41 -18.59 32.76 -49.30
C ARG A 41 -18.33 31.25 -49.21
N ASN A 42 -17.17 30.75 -49.65
CA ASN A 42 -16.81 29.33 -49.56
C ASN A 42 -15.99 28.98 -48.31
N GLN A 43 -15.63 29.96 -47.47
CA GLN A 43 -14.86 29.71 -46.26
C GLN A 43 -15.69 28.96 -45.22
N ARG A 44 -15.30 27.71 -44.92
CA ARG A 44 -15.95 26.90 -43.87
C ARG A 44 -15.66 27.53 -42.51
N VAL A 45 -16.73 27.85 -41.78
CA VAL A 45 -16.66 28.28 -40.37
C VAL A 45 -15.99 27.16 -39.56
N LYS A 46 -14.89 27.48 -38.88
CA LYS A 46 -14.13 26.54 -38.06
C LYS A 46 -14.47 26.74 -36.59
N ASP A 47 -14.36 25.66 -35.83
CA ASP A 47 -14.39 25.73 -34.37
C ASP A 47 -13.00 26.17 -33.87
N MET A 48 -12.98 27.29 -33.15
CA MET A 48 -11.80 27.95 -32.63
C MET A 48 -11.85 27.95 -31.09
N LEU A 49 -10.68 28.00 -30.45
CA LEU A 49 -10.48 28.05 -29.01
C LEU A 49 -9.73 29.32 -28.67
N HIS A 50 -10.13 29.98 -27.58
CA HIS A 50 -9.28 30.99 -26.97
C HIS A 50 -8.22 30.29 -26.10
N THR A 51 -6.96 30.66 -26.31
CA THR A 51 -5.83 30.02 -25.63
C THR A 51 -4.79 31.01 -25.16
N ILE A 52 -4.09 30.67 -24.08
CA ILE A 52 -2.85 31.31 -23.64
C ILE A 52 -1.70 30.43 -24.10
N ASP A 53 -0.90 30.93 -25.03
CA ASP A 53 0.34 30.32 -25.49
C ASP A 53 1.48 30.69 -24.55
N LEU A 54 2.10 29.69 -23.95
CA LEU A 54 3.21 29.74 -23.00
C LEU A 54 4.52 29.21 -23.61
N SER A 55 4.53 28.83 -24.90
CA SER A 55 5.72 28.27 -25.56
C SER A 55 6.86 29.28 -25.74
N GLY A 56 6.55 30.57 -25.71
CA GLY A 56 7.50 31.67 -25.85
C GLY A 56 7.91 32.31 -24.51
N PRO A 57 8.90 33.23 -24.54
CA PRO A 57 9.34 33.96 -23.34
C PRO A 57 8.29 34.94 -22.79
N THR A 58 7.19 35.16 -23.52
CA THR A 58 6.05 35.98 -23.12
C THR A 58 4.77 35.25 -23.44
N ALA A 59 3.88 35.14 -22.45
CA ALA A 59 2.56 34.56 -22.62
C ALA A 59 1.71 35.41 -23.57
N LYS A 60 1.01 34.77 -24.51
CA LYS A 60 0.16 35.46 -25.50
C LYS A 60 -1.22 34.85 -25.56
N ILE A 61 -2.25 35.69 -25.62
CA ILE A 61 -3.60 35.23 -25.94
C ILE A 61 -3.71 35.09 -27.45
N ILE A 62 -4.01 33.89 -27.92
CA ILE A 62 -4.19 33.56 -29.34
C ILE A 62 -5.42 32.66 -29.54
N ASP A 63 -5.96 32.67 -30.76
CA ASP A 63 -7.03 31.76 -31.16
C ASP A 63 -6.45 30.57 -31.92
N THR A 64 -6.77 29.36 -31.49
CA THR A 64 -6.29 28.11 -32.11
C THR A 64 -7.45 27.24 -32.58
N SER A 65 -7.23 26.38 -33.57
CA SER A 65 -8.30 25.52 -34.09
C SER A 65 -8.49 24.29 -33.21
N VAL A 66 -9.73 23.96 -32.84
CA VAL A 66 -10.07 22.72 -32.12
C VAL A 66 -9.45 21.49 -32.80
N ALA A 67 -9.37 21.48 -34.14
CA ALA A 67 -8.85 20.34 -34.89
C ALA A 67 -7.35 20.07 -34.67
N ARG A 68 -6.57 21.02 -34.15
CA ARG A 68 -5.11 20.99 -34.05
C ARG A 68 -4.57 21.45 -32.68
N THR A 69 -5.43 21.53 -31.68
CA THR A 69 -5.08 21.95 -30.31
C THR A 69 -5.26 20.77 -29.37
N LEU A 70 -4.35 20.60 -28.40
CA LEU A 70 -4.39 19.55 -27.36
C LEU A 70 -4.49 18.12 -27.93
N GLY A 71 -3.59 17.80 -28.85
CA GLY A 71 -3.47 16.49 -29.48
C GLY A 71 -2.09 16.27 -30.09
N LYS A 72 -1.86 15.07 -30.60
CA LYS A 72 -0.61 14.66 -31.23
C LYS A 72 -0.89 13.75 -32.43
N VAL A 73 0.02 13.76 -33.40
CA VAL A 73 -0.08 12.87 -34.56
C VAL A 73 0.33 11.45 -34.15
N ASP A 74 -0.49 10.48 -34.52
CA ASP A 74 -0.30 9.05 -34.30
C ASP A 74 -0.10 8.67 -32.82
N MET A 75 -0.77 9.38 -31.90
CA MET A 75 -0.64 9.20 -30.45
C MET A 75 -1.06 7.80 -29.97
N TYR A 76 -2.20 7.30 -30.46
CA TYR A 76 -2.72 5.98 -30.10
C TYR A 76 -2.44 4.91 -31.16
N ARG A 77 -1.50 5.20 -32.08
CA ARG A 77 -1.18 4.28 -33.16
C ARG A 77 -0.18 3.25 -32.66
N ASP A 78 -0.64 2.01 -32.58
CA ASP A 78 0.18 0.87 -32.20
C ASP A 78 0.97 0.36 -33.42
N PHE A 79 2.21 0.83 -33.56
CA PHE A 79 3.09 0.42 -34.66
C PHE A 79 3.60 -1.03 -34.53
N ALA A 80 3.50 -1.64 -33.34
CA ALA A 80 3.88 -3.03 -33.11
C ALA A 80 2.86 -4.01 -33.72
N ARG A 81 1.60 -3.57 -33.91
CA ARG A 81 0.57 -4.37 -34.58
C ARG A 81 0.70 -4.37 -36.10
N THR A 82 0.53 -5.56 -36.68
CA THR A 82 0.48 -5.75 -38.13
C THR A 82 -0.89 -5.44 -38.74
N GLU A 83 -1.96 -5.53 -37.93
CA GLU A 83 -3.35 -5.26 -38.35
C GLU A 83 -4.08 -4.41 -37.29
N ASN A 84 -4.88 -3.44 -37.79
CA ASN A 84 -5.62 -2.46 -37.01
C ASN A 84 -4.74 -1.72 -36.00
N GLN A 85 -3.81 -0.89 -36.50
CA GLN A 85 -2.90 -0.10 -35.66
C GLN A 85 -3.66 0.98 -34.87
N GLN A 86 -4.87 1.34 -35.31
CA GLN A 86 -5.74 2.33 -34.67
C GLN A 86 -6.76 1.73 -33.69
N ALA A 87 -6.61 0.46 -33.27
CA ALA A 87 -7.61 -0.22 -32.44
C ALA A 87 -7.94 0.51 -31.13
N ILE A 88 -6.96 1.15 -30.49
CA ILE A 88 -7.15 1.91 -29.25
C ILE A 88 -7.95 3.18 -29.53
N GLU A 89 -7.59 3.93 -30.56
CA GLU A 89 -8.35 5.10 -31.03
C GLU A 89 -9.81 4.72 -31.36
N GLU A 90 -10.05 3.58 -32.01
CA GLU A 90 -11.41 3.11 -32.29
C GLU A 90 -12.24 2.84 -31.02
N GLN A 91 -11.61 2.31 -29.96
CA GLN A 91 -12.28 2.10 -28.67
C GLN A 91 -12.51 3.42 -27.93
N LEU A 92 -11.51 4.29 -27.88
CA LEU A 92 -11.61 5.62 -27.28
C LEU A 92 -12.66 6.47 -27.99
N ALA A 93 -12.74 6.44 -29.32
CA ALA A 93 -13.76 7.15 -30.08
C ALA A 93 -15.18 6.65 -29.77
N LYS A 94 -15.35 5.34 -29.51
CA LYS A 94 -16.64 4.80 -29.03
C LYS A 94 -16.94 5.31 -27.63
N LEU A 95 -15.98 5.30 -26.71
CA LEU A 95 -16.16 5.83 -25.36
C LEU A 95 -16.50 7.32 -25.39
N GLU A 96 -15.74 8.12 -26.13
CA GLU A 96 -15.95 9.56 -26.32
C GLU A 96 -17.35 9.84 -26.87
N ARG A 97 -17.84 9.03 -27.82
CA ARG A 97 -19.22 9.16 -28.33
C ARG A 97 -20.26 8.96 -27.22
N HIS A 98 -20.11 7.93 -26.39
CA HIS A 98 -21.05 7.67 -25.30
C HIS A 98 -20.96 8.75 -24.22
N ALA A 99 -19.76 9.10 -23.78
CA ALA A 99 -19.52 10.18 -22.82
C ALA A 99 -20.07 11.52 -23.34
N GLY A 100 -19.92 11.80 -24.63
CA GLY A 100 -20.44 13.00 -25.28
C GLY A 100 -21.97 13.06 -25.26
N MET A 101 -22.66 11.94 -25.46
CA MET A 101 -24.12 11.87 -25.33
C MET A 101 -24.57 12.16 -23.88
N VAL A 102 -23.86 11.58 -22.91
CA VAL A 102 -24.13 11.78 -21.48
C VAL A 102 -23.91 13.25 -21.10
N ILE A 103 -22.74 13.81 -21.40
CA ILE A 103 -22.40 15.21 -21.09
C ILE A 103 -23.35 16.19 -21.78
N ALA A 104 -23.76 15.92 -23.03
CA ALA A 104 -24.75 16.75 -23.70
C ALA A 104 -26.10 16.75 -22.97
N GLU A 105 -26.55 15.59 -22.45
CA GLU A 105 -27.74 15.49 -21.63
C GLU A 105 -27.57 16.22 -20.29
N ILE A 106 -26.39 16.13 -19.63
CA ILE A 106 -26.07 16.90 -18.42
C ILE A 106 -26.25 18.39 -18.66
N ARG A 107 -25.61 18.90 -19.72
CA ARG A 107 -25.64 20.33 -20.06
C ARG A 107 -27.03 20.81 -20.45
N LYS A 108 -27.78 20.00 -21.22
CA LYS A 108 -29.17 20.32 -21.60
C LYS A 108 -30.05 20.43 -20.35
N ARG A 109 -29.95 19.47 -19.43
CA ARG A 109 -30.71 19.47 -18.17
C ARG A 109 -30.36 20.66 -17.28
N PHE A 110 -29.06 20.97 -17.17
CA PHE A 110 -28.59 22.18 -16.49
C PHE A 110 -29.22 23.45 -17.08
N GLY A 111 -29.20 23.60 -18.41
CA GLY A 111 -29.84 24.74 -19.10
C GLY A 111 -31.35 24.83 -18.91
N THR A 112 -32.03 23.72 -18.60
CA THR A 112 -33.47 23.65 -18.31
C THR A 112 -33.83 23.70 -16.82
N GLY A 113 -32.84 23.80 -15.92
CA GLY A 113 -33.07 23.85 -14.46
C GLY A 113 -33.34 22.49 -13.78
N VAL A 114 -33.10 21.37 -14.48
CA VAL A 114 -33.25 20.01 -13.94
C VAL A 114 -31.95 19.58 -13.26
N LYS A 115 -32.06 19.04 -12.02
CA LYS A 115 -30.93 18.91 -11.08
C LYS A 115 -30.15 17.58 -11.13
N ASP A 116 -30.61 16.58 -11.88
CA ASP A 116 -30.13 15.18 -11.75
C ASP A 116 -29.68 14.55 -13.08
N VAL A 117 -28.46 13.97 -13.12
CA VAL A 117 -27.86 13.34 -14.33
C VAL A 117 -26.77 12.26 -14.02
N LEU A 118 -26.30 11.47 -15.01
CA LEU A 118 -25.32 10.33 -14.94
C LEU A 118 -24.06 10.54 -15.84
N GLU A 119 -23.15 9.56 -16.04
CA GLU A 119 -21.68 9.58 -15.67
C GLU A 119 -20.57 9.19 -16.74
N HIS A 120 -19.27 9.48 -16.41
CA HIS A 120 -17.91 8.91 -16.75
C HIS A 120 -16.92 9.40 -17.88
N ALA A 121 -15.62 9.66 -17.52
CA ALA A 121 -14.29 9.17 -18.07
C ALA A 121 -13.01 10.11 -17.97
N GLN A 122 -11.76 9.58 -17.85
CA GLN A 122 -10.39 10.23 -17.90
C GLN A 122 -9.21 9.27 -18.33
N ALA A 123 -8.03 9.79 -18.82
CA ALA A 123 -6.69 9.12 -18.96
C ALA A 123 -5.47 10.07 -19.33
N LEU A 124 -4.17 9.65 -19.15
CA LEU A 124 -2.84 10.33 -19.38
C LEU A 124 -1.77 9.41 -20.06
N HIS A 125 -0.67 9.90 -20.73
CA HIS A 125 0.25 9.23 -21.74
C HIS A 125 1.80 9.41 -21.58
N HIS A 126 2.66 8.41 -21.93
CA HIS A 126 4.14 8.54 -22.19
C HIS A 126 4.70 7.65 -23.35
N GLU A 127 5.78 8.07 -24.05
CA GLU A 127 6.11 7.60 -25.43
C GLU A 127 7.39 6.73 -25.66
N THR A 128 8.49 6.84 -24.90
CA THR A 128 9.72 6.05 -25.13
C THR A 128 10.45 5.65 -23.84
N SER A 129 11.27 4.58 -23.85
CA SER A 129 12.05 4.08 -22.67
C SER A 129 13.25 4.94 -22.27
N GLU A 130 13.77 5.72 -23.21
CA GLU A 130 14.90 6.62 -23.01
C GLU A 130 14.44 7.97 -22.44
N ASP A 131 13.21 8.38 -22.76
CA ASP A 131 12.56 9.59 -22.23
C ASP A 131 11.63 9.29 -21.03
N TYR A 132 11.48 8.02 -20.65
CA TYR A 132 10.69 7.61 -19.48
C TYR A 132 11.42 7.93 -18.17
N SER A 133 11.26 9.17 -17.73
CA SER A 133 11.79 9.71 -16.48
C SER A 133 10.67 9.84 -15.45
N ALA A 134 10.09 8.70 -15.06
CA ALA A 134 9.03 8.61 -14.06
C ALA A 134 9.45 7.73 -12.88
N ASP A 135 8.72 7.87 -11.77
CA ASP A 135 9.14 7.31 -10.48
C ASP A 135 9.22 5.78 -10.46
N ASP A 136 8.50 5.13 -11.36
CA ASP A 136 8.26 3.69 -11.50
C ASP A 136 9.18 3.00 -12.53
N ARG A 137 10.09 3.72 -13.21
CA ARG A 137 10.86 3.21 -14.37
C ARG A 137 11.42 1.80 -14.23
N GLN A 138 12.03 1.44 -13.12
CA GLN A 138 12.62 0.10 -12.99
C GLN A 138 11.56 -1.00 -12.77
N GLY A 139 10.45 -0.68 -12.08
CA GLY A 139 9.27 -1.56 -12.02
C GLY A 139 8.64 -1.73 -13.40
N MET A 140 8.51 -0.63 -14.14
CA MET A 140 8.06 -0.60 -15.52
C MET A 140 8.95 -1.47 -16.43
N LEU A 141 10.28 -1.34 -16.35
CA LEU A 141 11.21 -2.14 -17.16
C LEU A 141 11.19 -3.65 -16.82
N GLU A 142 11.02 -4.02 -15.54
CA GLU A 142 10.83 -5.42 -15.14
C GLU A 142 9.51 -5.97 -15.67
N TYR A 143 8.44 -5.18 -15.53
CA TYR A 143 7.12 -5.53 -16.06
C TYR A 143 7.16 -5.73 -17.58
N MET A 144 7.80 -4.80 -18.30
CA MET A 144 8.03 -4.88 -19.74
C MET A 144 8.76 -6.16 -20.12
N ARG A 145 9.88 -6.48 -19.44
CA ARG A 145 10.65 -7.71 -19.71
C ARG A 145 9.81 -8.97 -19.47
N ARG A 146 9.03 -9.00 -18.40
CA ARG A 146 8.16 -10.13 -18.03
C ARG A 146 7.04 -10.34 -19.05
N LYS A 147 6.45 -9.26 -19.56
CA LYS A 147 5.33 -9.30 -20.51
C LYS A 147 5.77 -9.33 -21.97
N GLY A 148 7.06 -9.09 -22.25
CA GLY A 148 7.61 -9.04 -23.60
C GLY A 148 7.35 -7.72 -24.33
N PHE A 149 7.17 -6.62 -23.60
CA PHE A 149 7.03 -5.28 -24.19
C PHE A 149 8.41 -4.67 -24.49
N GLU A 150 8.52 -3.99 -25.63
CA GLU A 150 9.76 -3.34 -26.06
C GLU A 150 9.82 -1.88 -25.63
N ASN A 151 8.67 -1.18 -25.57
CA ASN A 151 8.57 0.23 -25.23
C ASN A 151 7.54 0.50 -24.11
N PRO A 152 7.73 1.52 -23.26
CA PRO A 152 6.76 1.87 -22.19
C PRO A 152 5.38 2.25 -22.74
N ILE A 153 5.33 2.82 -23.95
CA ILE A 153 4.07 3.11 -24.63
C ILE A 153 3.23 1.84 -24.85
N ASP A 154 3.87 0.68 -25.02
CA ASP A 154 3.17 -0.59 -25.17
C ASP A 154 2.48 -1.01 -23.86
N VAL A 155 3.11 -0.73 -22.70
CA VAL A 155 2.50 -0.94 -21.38
C VAL A 155 1.33 0.01 -21.19
N TRP A 156 1.51 1.27 -21.57
CA TRP A 156 0.44 2.26 -21.50
C TRP A 156 -0.77 1.88 -22.37
N PHE A 157 -0.53 1.42 -23.59
CA PHE A 157 -1.55 0.86 -24.48
C PHE A 157 -2.26 -0.35 -23.88
N ASP A 158 -1.51 -1.28 -23.27
CA ASP A 158 -2.07 -2.45 -22.59
C ASP A 158 -2.94 -2.05 -21.39
N ASN A 159 -2.51 -1.05 -20.61
CA ASN A 159 -3.26 -0.54 -19.47
C ASN A 159 -4.58 0.14 -19.89
N ILE A 160 -4.56 1.02 -20.89
CA ILE A 160 -5.78 1.63 -21.43
C ILE A 160 -6.74 0.54 -21.89
N LYS A 161 -6.23 -0.44 -22.64
CA LYS A 161 -7.04 -1.54 -23.13
C LYS A 161 -7.62 -2.37 -21.98
N ALA A 162 -6.81 -2.68 -20.97
CA ALA A 162 -7.24 -3.42 -19.79
C ALA A 162 -8.37 -2.69 -19.07
N MET A 163 -8.29 -1.37 -18.90
CA MET A 163 -9.34 -0.55 -18.27
C MET A 163 -10.59 -0.42 -19.14
N LEU A 164 -10.45 -0.23 -20.46
CA LEU A 164 -11.58 -0.12 -21.40
C LEU A 164 -12.37 -1.43 -21.53
N GLU A 165 -11.68 -2.56 -21.44
CA GLU A 165 -12.26 -3.91 -21.56
C GLU A 165 -12.56 -4.56 -20.20
N LEU A 166 -12.47 -3.80 -19.10
CA LEU A 166 -12.76 -4.30 -17.76
C LEU A 166 -14.27 -4.32 -17.54
N GLU A 167 -14.82 -5.50 -17.25
CA GLU A 167 -16.19 -5.62 -16.76
C GLU A 167 -16.20 -5.43 -15.24
N MET A 168 -16.76 -4.32 -14.77
CA MET A 168 -16.88 -4.04 -13.34
C MET A 168 -18.11 -4.75 -12.76
N ASP A 169 -17.86 -5.77 -11.94
CA ASP A 169 -18.92 -6.52 -11.26
C ASP A 169 -19.24 -5.96 -9.86
N PRO A 170 -20.49 -6.10 -9.38
CA PRO A 170 -20.88 -5.61 -8.07
C PRO A 170 -20.21 -6.33 -6.88
N LYS A 171 -19.61 -7.52 -7.07
CA LYS A 171 -18.90 -8.25 -6.01
C LYS A 171 -17.46 -7.77 -5.83
N GLY A 172 -16.96 -6.92 -6.73
CA GLY A 172 -15.60 -6.39 -6.68
C GLY A 172 -14.53 -7.34 -7.21
N GLU A 173 -14.91 -8.42 -7.92
CA GLU A 173 -13.94 -9.34 -8.54
C GLU A 173 -13.05 -8.63 -9.58
N TRP A 174 -13.56 -7.58 -10.21
CA TRP A 174 -12.86 -6.70 -11.14
C TRP A 174 -11.57 -6.10 -10.56
N VAL A 175 -11.46 -5.92 -9.25
CA VAL A 175 -10.24 -5.41 -8.58
C VAL A 175 -9.08 -6.38 -8.78
N ASN A 176 -9.34 -7.67 -8.61
CA ASN A 176 -8.33 -8.70 -8.83
C ASN A 176 -8.03 -8.88 -10.31
N GLU A 177 -9.01 -8.64 -11.18
CA GLU A 177 -8.84 -8.75 -12.62
C GLU A 177 -7.97 -7.63 -13.18
N ILE A 178 -8.24 -6.37 -12.81
CA ILE A 178 -7.46 -5.23 -13.29
C ILE A 178 -5.99 -5.33 -12.84
N ARG A 179 -5.73 -5.78 -11.59
CA ARG A 179 -4.38 -6.02 -11.07
C ARG A 179 -3.59 -7.10 -11.82
N LYS A 180 -4.27 -8.04 -12.48
CA LYS A 180 -3.63 -9.06 -13.33
C LYS A 180 -3.35 -8.54 -14.74
N ARG A 181 -4.23 -7.67 -15.24
CA ARG A 181 -4.25 -7.21 -16.63
C ARG A 181 -3.32 -6.01 -16.84
N ALA A 182 -3.37 -5.00 -15.98
CA ALA A 182 -2.61 -3.76 -16.11
C ALA A 182 -1.28 -3.79 -15.33
N TYR A 183 -0.46 -2.75 -15.52
CA TYR A 183 0.70 -2.45 -14.69
C TYR A 183 0.24 -2.26 -13.23
N PRO A 184 0.92 -2.86 -12.23
CA PRO A 184 0.43 -2.86 -10.84
C PRO A 184 0.12 -1.47 -10.27
N ASP A 185 1.03 -0.51 -10.45
CA ASP A 185 0.86 0.83 -9.87
C ASP A 185 -0.35 1.55 -10.49
N ASP A 186 -0.51 1.48 -11.82
CA ASP A 186 -1.66 2.04 -12.53
C ASP A 186 -2.98 1.34 -12.15
N ALA A 187 -2.94 0.01 -11.94
CA ALA A 187 -4.10 -0.76 -11.51
C ALA A 187 -4.54 -0.37 -10.10
N ASP A 188 -3.60 -0.23 -9.18
CA ASP A 188 -3.89 0.19 -7.80
C ASP A 188 -4.36 1.64 -7.74
N TRP A 189 -3.78 2.54 -8.53
CA TRP A 189 -4.26 3.92 -8.65
C TRP A 189 -5.70 3.98 -9.16
N PHE A 190 -6.02 3.21 -10.20
CA PHE A 190 -7.38 3.07 -10.71
C PHE A 190 -8.35 2.55 -9.62
N VAL A 191 -7.95 1.53 -8.87
CA VAL A 191 -8.76 0.98 -7.76
C VAL A 191 -9.00 2.01 -6.66
N VAL A 192 -7.97 2.78 -6.29
CA VAL A 192 -8.07 3.84 -5.28
C VAL A 192 -9.03 4.93 -5.72
N HIS A 193 -8.95 5.40 -6.96
CA HIS A 193 -9.88 6.41 -7.49
C HIS A 193 -11.33 5.93 -7.46
N ILE A 194 -11.58 4.67 -7.79
CA ILE A 194 -12.94 4.10 -7.82
C ILE A 194 -13.49 3.81 -6.42
N LYS A 195 -12.69 3.24 -5.50
CA LYS A 195 -13.17 2.79 -4.18
C LYS A 195 -13.04 3.86 -3.09
N SER A 196 -12.02 4.72 -3.17
CA SER A 196 -11.65 5.65 -2.10
C SER A 196 -12.05 7.10 -2.37
N MET A 197 -12.62 7.39 -3.55
CA MET A 197 -13.18 8.68 -3.88
C MET A 197 -14.65 8.58 -4.30
N TYR A 198 -15.35 9.70 -4.31
CA TYR A 198 -16.67 9.79 -4.91
C TYR A 198 -16.76 10.92 -5.90
N MET A 199 -17.57 10.72 -6.94
CA MET A 199 -17.79 11.70 -7.99
C MET A 199 -18.85 12.74 -7.59
N ALA A 200 -18.57 14.01 -7.87
CA ALA A 200 -19.51 15.12 -7.78
C ALA A 200 -19.42 16.03 -9.01
N LEU A 201 -20.52 16.70 -9.36
CA LEU A 201 -20.59 17.62 -10.50
C LEU A 201 -20.68 19.06 -10.00
N CYS A 202 -19.69 19.89 -10.34
CA CYS A 202 -19.63 21.29 -9.91
C CYS A 202 -19.91 22.25 -11.06
N THR A 203 -20.61 23.34 -10.74
CA THR A 203 -20.86 24.46 -11.66
C THR A 203 -20.57 25.79 -10.95
N PRO A 204 -19.98 26.81 -11.60
CA PRO A 204 -19.88 28.12 -10.99
C PRO A 204 -21.27 28.70 -10.69
N SER A 205 -21.47 29.27 -9.49
CA SER A 205 -22.72 29.94 -9.13
C SER A 205 -22.91 31.23 -9.94
N GLU A 206 -21.83 31.99 -10.08
CA GLU A 206 -21.83 33.25 -10.82
C GLU A 206 -21.72 33.00 -12.33
N GLN A 207 -22.40 33.83 -13.12
CA GLN A 207 -22.32 33.72 -14.59
C GLN A 207 -20.95 34.11 -15.13
N GLU A 208 -20.25 35.00 -14.44
CA GLU A 208 -18.95 35.54 -14.86
C GLU A 208 -17.74 34.69 -14.48
N ASP A 209 -17.96 33.61 -13.75
CA ASP A 209 -16.91 32.67 -13.37
C ASP A 209 -16.82 31.51 -14.36
N GLU A 210 -15.60 31.00 -14.57
CA GLU A 210 -15.34 29.83 -15.38
C GLU A 210 -14.17 28.98 -14.87
N PHE A 211 -14.11 27.73 -15.30
CA PHE A 211 -12.97 26.83 -15.09
C PHE A 211 -12.00 26.90 -16.28
N LEU A 212 -10.70 27.01 -16.00
CA LEU A 212 -9.64 26.90 -17.00
C LEU A 212 -9.38 25.43 -17.35
N LEU A 213 -8.92 25.17 -18.56
CA LEU A 213 -8.48 23.85 -19.01
C LEU A 213 -7.01 23.90 -19.39
N THR A 214 -6.18 23.06 -18.78
CA THR A 214 -4.74 22.98 -19.02
C THR A 214 -4.39 21.70 -19.79
N GLU A 215 -3.19 21.61 -20.36
CA GLU A 215 -2.74 20.44 -21.14
C GLU A 215 -2.78 19.13 -20.34
N ASN A 216 -2.45 19.19 -19.05
CA ASN A 216 -2.48 18.05 -18.12
C ASN A 216 -3.78 17.97 -17.30
N GLY A 217 -4.85 18.66 -17.72
CA GLY A 217 -6.06 18.93 -16.94
C GLY A 217 -6.88 17.72 -16.44
N TYR A 218 -6.40 16.49 -16.65
CA TYR A 218 -6.99 15.25 -16.14
C TYR A 218 -6.11 14.44 -15.18
N GLY A 219 -4.95 14.98 -14.77
CA GLY A 219 -4.14 14.47 -13.65
C GLY A 219 -3.87 15.53 -12.59
N ILE A 220 -4.64 16.61 -12.58
CA ILE A 220 -4.50 17.67 -11.58
C ILE A 220 -5.32 17.31 -10.35
N HIS A 221 -4.66 17.36 -9.21
CA HIS A 221 -5.26 17.11 -7.91
C HIS A 221 -5.03 18.29 -6.96
N GLU A 222 -5.89 18.42 -5.96
CA GLU A 222 -5.62 19.21 -4.77
C GLU A 222 -5.23 18.26 -3.65
N GLY A 223 -4.08 18.53 -3.03
CA GLY A 223 -3.59 17.86 -1.84
C GLY A 223 -2.07 18.00 -1.72
N PRO A 224 -1.50 17.66 -0.56
CA PRO A 224 -0.09 17.84 -0.31
C PRO A 224 0.77 16.78 -0.99
N VAL A 225 1.92 17.23 -1.48
CA VAL A 225 3.03 16.37 -1.88
C VAL A 225 4.23 16.72 -1.00
N SER A 226 4.63 15.79 -0.13
CA SER A 226 5.88 15.87 0.63
C SER A 226 7.00 15.25 -0.17
N GLY A 227 8.23 15.67 0.09
CA GLY A 227 9.34 15.22 -0.72
C GLY A 227 10.69 15.77 -0.29
N ARG A 228 11.74 15.06 -0.69
CA ARG A 228 13.12 15.38 -0.38
C ARG A 228 13.74 16.18 -1.50
N LEU A 229 14.30 17.34 -1.17
CA LEU A 229 15.13 18.08 -2.10
C LEU A 229 16.58 17.59 -2.01
N ASN A 230 17.12 17.06 -3.09
CA ASN A 230 18.54 16.76 -3.22
C ASN A 230 19.32 18.08 -3.27
N PRO A 231 20.15 18.39 -2.25
CA PRO A 231 20.83 19.67 -2.16
C PRO A 231 21.93 19.86 -3.22
N SER A 232 22.38 18.78 -3.86
CA SER A 232 23.44 18.81 -4.88
C SER A 232 22.93 18.94 -6.30
N THR A 233 21.73 18.43 -6.60
CA THR A 233 21.12 18.46 -7.93
C THR A 233 19.93 19.42 -8.03
N GLY A 234 19.35 19.81 -6.89
CA GLY A 234 18.09 20.58 -6.84
C GLY A 234 16.85 19.74 -7.12
N GLU A 235 16.99 18.41 -7.21
CA GLU A 235 15.91 17.45 -7.48
C GLU A 235 14.94 17.35 -6.30
N PHE A 236 13.64 17.40 -6.55
CA PHE A 236 12.62 17.13 -5.54
C PHE A 236 12.04 15.72 -5.76
N THR A 237 12.19 14.84 -4.79
CA THR A 237 11.66 13.47 -4.81
C THR A 237 10.41 13.39 -3.94
N PRO A 238 9.21 13.17 -4.50
CA PRO A 238 8.00 13.03 -3.69
C PRO A 238 8.10 11.77 -2.81
N THR A 239 7.88 11.92 -1.51
CA THR A 239 7.89 10.83 -0.52
C THR A 239 6.50 10.44 -0.09
N ILE A 240 5.57 11.40 -0.06
CA ILE A 240 4.20 11.19 0.37
C ILE A 240 3.31 12.05 -0.50
N TYR A 241 2.30 11.41 -1.07
CA TYR A 241 1.39 12.02 -2.02
C TYR A 241 -0.03 11.75 -1.57
N THR A 242 -0.85 12.79 -1.50
CA THR A 242 -2.24 12.70 -1.04
C THR A 242 -3.15 13.48 -1.98
N GLU A 243 -4.17 12.81 -2.51
CA GLU A 243 -5.20 13.45 -3.33
C GLU A 243 -6.48 13.62 -2.50
N TYR A 244 -6.79 14.86 -2.14
CA TYR A 244 -8.06 15.19 -1.53
C TYR A 244 -9.15 15.41 -2.59
N HIS A 245 -8.79 16.05 -3.70
CA HIS A 245 -9.67 16.24 -4.84
C HIS A 245 -8.91 16.00 -6.15
N VAL A 246 -9.55 15.39 -7.15
CA VAL A 246 -9.07 15.33 -8.54
C VAL A 246 -10.06 16.04 -9.43
N PHE A 247 -9.56 16.91 -10.32
CA PHE A 247 -10.40 17.76 -11.15
C PHE A 247 -10.46 17.30 -12.59
N VAL A 248 -11.67 17.28 -13.14
CA VAL A 248 -11.94 16.94 -14.54
C VAL A 248 -12.75 18.08 -15.16
N VAL A 249 -12.08 18.96 -15.89
CA VAL A 249 -12.75 20.09 -16.53
C VAL A 249 -13.53 19.58 -17.76
N ILE A 250 -14.84 19.79 -17.78
CA ILE A 250 -15.73 19.36 -18.89
C ILE A 250 -16.10 20.52 -19.81
N SER A 251 -16.31 21.69 -19.23
CA SER A 251 -16.59 22.94 -19.94
C SER A 251 -16.22 24.12 -19.04
N PRO A 252 -16.25 25.38 -19.54
CA PRO A 252 -16.07 26.56 -18.69
C PRO A 252 -17.01 26.58 -17.47
N ARG A 253 -18.15 25.89 -17.51
CA ARG A 253 -19.18 25.93 -16.46
C ARG A 253 -19.54 24.59 -15.85
N LEU A 254 -18.78 23.54 -16.15
CA LEU A 254 -19.04 22.19 -15.63
C LEU A 254 -17.72 21.48 -15.39
N MET A 255 -17.57 20.96 -14.18
CA MET A 255 -16.42 20.17 -13.75
C MET A 255 -16.92 18.92 -13.04
N ILE A 256 -16.23 17.80 -13.26
CA ILE A 256 -16.34 16.64 -12.37
C ILE A 256 -15.23 16.79 -11.32
N VAL A 257 -15.60 16.56 -10.07
CA VAL A 257 -14.67 16.51 -8.94
C VAL A 257 -14.74 15.10 -8.37
N LEU A 258 -13.61 14.40 -8.33
CA LEU A 258 -13.47 13.22 -7.50
C LEU A 258 -13.00 13.69 -6.12
N ARG A 259 -13.74 13.39 -5.07
CA ARG A 259 -13.41 13.79 -3.69
C ARG A 259 -13.09 12.58 -2.84
N SER A 260 -11.98 12.65 -2.12
CA SER A 260 -11.55 11.60 -1.20
C SER A 260 -12.56 11.35 -0.07
N ASN A 261 -12.78 10.07 0.24
CA ASN A 261 -13.58 9.63 1.38
C ASN A 261 -12.94 9.96 2.75
N MET A 262 -11.66 10.39 2.76
CA MET A 262 -10.95 10.87 3.94
C MET A 262 -11.49 12.22 4.43
N LEU A 263 -12.05 13.04 3.54
CA LEU A 263 -12.63 14.33 3.90
C LEU A 263 -14.01 14.16 4.53
N PRO A 264 -14.44 15.11 5.38
CA PRO A 264 -15.74 15.04 6.05
C PRO A 264 -16.90 14.83 5.06
N ASN A 265 -17.85 14.00 5.48
CA ASN A 265 -19.09 13.74 4.78
C ASN A 265 -20.25 13.82 5.79
N PRO A 266 -20.99 14.95 5.81
CA PRO A 266 -22.04 15.20 6.80
C PRO A 266 -23.13 14.12 6.87
N THR A 267 -23.35 13.35 5.80
CA THR A 267 -24.40 12.33 5.79
C THR A 267 -23.95 11.02 6.45
N GLU A 268 -22.65 10.72 6.39
CA GLU A 268 -22.05 9.52 6.99
C GLU A 268 -21.51 9.81 8.40
N ASP A 269 -21.04 11.05 8.64
CA ASP A 269 -20.49 11.52 9.92
C ASP A 269 -21.52 11.67 11.05
N ILE A 270 -22.80 11.40 10.75
CA ILE A 270 -23.84 11.22 11.77
C ILE A 270 -23.51 9.99 12.62
N SER A 271 -22.96 8.94 12.02
CA SER A 271 -22.40 7.80 12.75
C SER A 271 -21.09 8.23 13.40
N GLN A 272 -21.05 8.18 14.73
CA GLN A 272 -19.88 8.58 15.51
C GLN A 272 -18.65 7.74 15.16
N ASP A 273 -18.82 6.42 15.01
CA ASP A 273 -17.73 5.49 14.67
C ASP A 273 -17.13 5.81 13.29
N MET A 274 -17.99 6.09 12.30
CA MET A 274 -17.54 6.47 10.95
C MET A 274 -16.78 7.80 10.96
N ARG A 275 -17.29 8.78 11.70
CA ARG A 275 -16.65 10.10 11.84
C ARG A 275 -15.29 10.00 12.52
N GLU A 276 -15.22 9.26 13.63
CA GLU A 276 -13.96 9.08 14.37
C GLU A 276 -12.93 8.31 13.55
N SER A 277 -13.35 7.26 12.84
CA SER A 277 -12.48 6.49 11.94
C SER A 277 -11.92 7.36 10.81
N ARG A 278 -12.78 8.12 10.13
CA ARG A 278 -12.38 9.07 9.09
C ARG A 278 -11.42 10.14 9.62
N GLN A 279 -11.72 10.74 10.77
CA GLN A 279 -10.84 11.75 11.38
C GLN A 279 -9.48 11.17 11.78
N ALA A 280 -9.43 9.92 12.26
CA ALA A 280 -8.19 9.24 12.57
C ALA A 280 -7.35 9.01 11.31
N MET A 281 -7.98 8.56 10.22
CA MET A 281 -7.33 8.37 8.92
C MET A 281 -6.79 9.70 8.37
N TYR A 282 -7.62 10.74 8.32
CA TYR A 282 -7.22 12.07 7.85
C TYR A 282 -6.04 12.63 8.65
N ARG A 283 -6.04 12.50 9.98
CA ARG A 283 -4.92 12.92 10.83
C ARG A 283 -3.66 12.09 10.58
N ALA A 284 -3.77 10.78 10.43
CA ALA A 284 -2.62 9.93 10.15
C ALA A 284 -1.97 10.28 8.80
N THR A 285 -2.78 10.55 7.78
CA THR A 285 -2.28 11.02 6.47
C THR A 285 -1.54 12.35 6.63
N ILE A 286 -2.17 13.34 7.27
CA ILE A 286 -1.55 14.65 7.53
C ILE A 286 -0.25 14.53 8.33
N ASP A 287 -0.25 13.77 9.42
CA ASP A 287 0.91 13.59 10.30
C ASP A 287 2.09 12.92 9.58
N SER A 288 1.83 12.19 8.49
CA SER A 288 2.88 11.56 7.70
C SER A 288 3.65 12.56 6.85
N HIS A 289 3.03 13.64 6.38
CA HIS A 289 3.67 14.66 5.53
C HIS A 289 4.78 15.43 6.26
N ASP A 290 5.78 15.91 5.51
CA ASP A 290 6.92 16.69 6.04
C ASP A 290 6.47 17.97 6.77
N PHE A 291 5.34 18.54 6.32
CA PHE A 291 4.74 19.75 6.88
C PHE A 291 3.27 19.51 7.25
N PRO A 292 2.96 18.80 8.36
CA PRO A 292 1.58 18.43 8.70
C PRO A 292 0.63 19.62 8.83
N LYS A 293 1.14 20.79 9.26
CA LYS A 293 0.33 22.01 9.38
C LYS A 293 -0.13 22.60 8.04
N GLU A 294 0.56 22.25 6.95
CA GLU A 294 0.29 22.72 5.59
C GLU A 294 -0.35 21.62 4.73
N ALA A 295 -0.52 20.41 5.29
CA ALA A 295 -1.00 19.22 4.59
C ALA A 295 -2.53 19.03 4.62
N SER A 296 -3.28 20.00 5.14
CA SER A 296 -4.75 19.97 5.16
C SER A 296 -5.35 20.40 3.82
N SER A 297 -6.53 19.89 3.46
CA SER A 297 -7.20 20.30 2.23
C SER A 297 -7.63 21.78 2.28
N ILE A 298 -7.31 22.54 1.25
CA ILE A 298 -7.77 23.93 1.07
C ILE A 298 -9.21 24.03 0.55
N LEU A 299 -9.78 22.88 0.15
CA LEU A 299 -11.12 22.70 -0.38
C LEU A 299 -11.94 21.71 0.48
N GLU A 300 -11.54 21.48 1.74
CA GLU A 300 -12.29 20.65 2.69
C GLU A 300 -13.76 21.09 2.79
N ASP A 301 -13.99 22.40 2.71
CA ASP A 301 -15.29 23.07 2.80
C ASP A 301 -16.09 23.09 1.48
N LEU A 302 -15.59 22.48 0.40
CA LEU A 302 -16.29 22.43 -0.89
C LEU A 302 -17.68 21.80 -0.71
N PRO A 303 -18.79 22.49 -1.11
CA PRO A 303 -20.16 22.12 -0.72
C PRO A 303 -20.73 21.03 -1.63
N ILE A 304 -20.06 19.88 -1.70
CA ILE A 304 -20.43 18.72 -2.50
C ILE A 304 -20.79 17.53 -1.61
N SER A 305 -21.51 16.55 -2.18
CA SER A 305 -21.86 15.32 -1.46
C SER A 305 -21.99 14.15 -2.44
N LYS A 306 -21.92 12.93 -1.90
CA LYS A 306 -22.12 11.69 -2.66
C LYS A 306 -23.44 11.70 -3.43
N ALA A 307 -23.45 10.96 -4.54
CA ALA A 307 -24.66 10.69 -5.30
C ALA A 307 -25.73 10.07 -4.39
N ARG A 308 -27.00 10.45 -4.62
CA ARG A 308 -28.12 9.70 -4.04
C ARG A 308 -28.22 8.36 -4.75
N ASN A 309 -28.81 7.38 -4.10
CA ASN A 309 -28.99 6.06 -4.71
C ASN A 309 -30.44 5.57 -4.55
N SER A 310 -30.79 4.53 -5.30
CA SER A 310 -32.14 3.96 -5.33
C SER A 310 -32.47 3.06 -4.14
N TYR A 311 -31.48 2.66 -3.34
CA TYR A 311 -31.60 1.64 -2.29
C TYR A 311 -31.58 2.25 -0.87
N THR A 312 -31.45 3.57 -0.74
CA THR A 312 -31.50 4.29 0.54
C THR A 312 -32.56 5.38 0.52
N LYS A 313 -33.07 5.74 1.71
CA LYS A 313 -33.95 6.88 1.95
C LYS A 313 -33.47 7.70 3.13
N PHE A 314 -33.82 8.98 3.14
CA PHE A 314 -33.56 9.85 4.29
C PHE A 314 -34.69 9.69 5.32
N GLU A 315 -34.36 9.22 6.52
CA GLU A 315 -35.27 9.20 7.68
C GLU A 315 -34.55 9.78 8.90
N GLY A 316 -35.16 10.76 9.57
CA GLY A 316 -34.59 11.37 10.78
C GLY A 316 -33.24 12.07 10.57
N GLY A 317 -32.91 12.47 9.34
CA GLY A 317 -31.62 13.07 9.00
C GLY A 317 -30.54 12.05 8.60
N GLN A 318 -30.81 10.75 8.73
CA GLN A 318 -29.88 9.67 8.39
C GLN A 318 -30.29 8.96 7.09
N LEU A 319 -29.31 8.49 6.32
CA LEU A 319 -29.55 7.55 5.23
C LEU A 319 -29.78 6.16 5.82
N VAL A 320 -30.96 5.60 5.58
CA VAL A 320 -31.32 4.23 5.95
C VAL A 320 -31.62 3.42 4.71
N LEU A 321 -31.27 2.14 4.74
CA LEU A 321 -31.57 1.20 3.67
C LEU A 321 -33.09 1.02 3.50
N LEU A 322 -33.52 0.78 2.27
CA LEU A 322 -34.88 0.36 1.99
C LEU A 322 -35.09 -1.10 2.42
N ASN A 323 -36.35 -1.45 2.73
CA ASN A 323 -36.71 -2.80 3.15
C ASN A 323 -36.32 -3.82 2.06
N GLY A 324 -35.47 -4.78 2.41
CA GLY A 324 -34.99 -5.83 1.51
C GLY A 324 -33.61 -5.56 0.91
N GLU A 325 -32.99 -4.41 1.20
CA GLU A 325 -31.60 -4.11 0.84
C GLU A 325 -30.65 -4.50 1.99
N ASP A 326 -29.47 -5.00 1.66
CA ASP A 326 -28.47 -5.53 2.61
C ASP A 326 -27.07 -4.92 2.42
N GLU A 327 -27.00 -3.73 1.82
CA GLU A 327 -25.77 -3.00 1.43
C GLU A 327 -24.96 -3.64 0.29
N THR A 328 -25.28 -4.86 -0.13
CA THR A 328 -24.59 -5.51 -1.25
C THR A 328 -24.85 -4.73 -2.54
N PRO A 329 -23.82 -4.28 -3.26
CA PRO A 329 -24.00 -3.60 -4.54
C PRO A 329 -24.72 -4.51 -5.54
N GLN A 330 -25.69 -3.97 -6.29
CA GLN A 330 -26.43 -4.70 -7.31
C GLN A 330 -26.42 -3.94 -8.64
N ALA A 331 -26.41 -4.67 -9.75
CA ALA A 331 -26.44 -4.08 -11.09
C ALA A 331 -27.71 -3.26 -11.38
N THR A 332 -28.77 -3.44 -10.59
CA THR A 332 -30.03 -2.70 -10.68
C THR A 332 -30.02 -1.39 -9.89
N HIS A 333 -29.04 -1.18 -9.02
CA HIS A 333 -28.91 0.04 -8.23
C HIS A 333 -28.65 1.23 -9.16
N ARG A 334 -29.34 2.34 -8.88
CA ARG A 334 -29.23 3.57 -9.66
C ARG A 334 -28.67 4.68 -8.79
N PHE A 335 -27.74 5.45 -9.36
CA PHE A 335 -27.16 6.63 -8.74
C PHE A 335 -27.74 7.90 -9.35
N CYS A 336 -27.80 8.96 -8.56
CA CYS A 336 -28.33 10.25 -8.94
C CYS A 336 -27.35 11.35 -8.52
N PHE A 337 -26.67 11.93 -9.51
CA PHE A 337 -25.70 12.99 -9.30
C PHE A 337 -26.37 14.35 -9.40
N ARG A 338 -26.11 15.17 -8.40
CA ARG A 338 -26.60 16.55 -8.31
C ARG A 338 -25.56 17.50 -8.89
N LEU A 339 -26.03 18.57 -9.52
CA LEU A 339 -25.20 19.71 -9.90
C LEU A 339 -25.05 20.65 -8.69
N PHE A 340 -23.82 20.81 -8.21
CA PHE A 340 -23.47 21.66 -7.07
C PHE A 340 -23.00 23.03 -7.57
N PRO A 341 -23.80 24.10 -7.38
CA PRO A 341 -23.32 25.46 -7.60
C PRO A 341 -22.29 25.80 -6.51
N ILE A 342 -21.06 26.13 -6.93
CA ILE A 342 -19.96 26.49 -6.03
C ILE A 342 -19.68 27.98 -6.09
N SER A 343 -19.15 28.54 -5.00
CA SER A 343 -18.91 29.98 -4.89
C SER A 343 -17.75 30.45 -5.79
N GLU A 344 -17.68 31.75 -6.05
CA GLU A 344 -16.53 32.38 -6.72
C GLU A 344 -15.21 32.05 -5.99
N GLU A 345 -15.22 31.99 -4.66
CA GLU A 345 -14.05 31.63 -3.86
C GLU A 345 -13.56 30.21 -4.19
N HIS A 346 -14.47 29.24 -4.25
CA HIS A 346 -14.14 27.86 -4.59
C HIS A 346 -13.64 27.74 -6.04
N VAL A 347 -14.27 28.44 -6.98
CA VAL A 347 -13.81 28.47 -8.39
C VAL A 347 -12.39 29.04 -8.48
N ASN A 348 -12.10 30.14 -7.78
CA ASN A 348 -10.77 30.74 -7.76
C ASN A 348 -9.73 29.82 -7.12
N LYS A 349 -10.04 29.12 -6.03
CA LYS A 349 -9.16 28.10 -5.42
C LYS A 349 -8.88 26.96 -6.39
N ILE A 350 -9.90 26.42 -7.05
CA ILE A 350 -9.74 25.34 -8.03
C ILE A 350 -8.87 25.80 -9.20
N ASN A 351 -9.14 26.97 -9.79
CA ASN A 351 -8.32 27.50 -10.87
C ASN A 351 -6.88 27.78 -10.44
N ALA A 352 -6.65 28.18 -9.18
CA ALA A 352 -5.31 28.33 -8.63
C ALA A 352 -4.58 26.98 -8.59
N VAL A 353 -5.24 25.91 -8.14
CA VAL A 353 -4.68 24.54 -8.18
C VAL A 353 -4.41 24.12 -9.63
N MET A 354 -5.36 24.35 -10.54
CA MET A 354 -5.18 24.06 -11.97
C MET A 354 -3.94 24.73 -12.55
N LEU A 355 -3.65 25.96 -12.15
CA LEU A 355 -2.43 26.65 -12.55
C LEU A 355 -1.21 26.05 -11.84
N GLU A 356 -1.20 25.99 -10.51
CA GLU A 356 -0.05 25.56 -9.71
C GLU A 356 0.44 24.14 -10.04
N GLU A 357 -0.47 23.20 -10.29
CA GLU A 357 -0.17 21.80 -10.63
C GLU A 357 0.07 21.58 -12.14
N SER A 358 -0.06 22.61 -12.96
CA SER A 358 0.25 22.51 -14.40
C SER A 358 1.74 22.67 -14.67
N TYR A 359 2.49 21.57 -14.60
CA TYR A 359 3.90 21.52 -14.97
C TYR A 359 4.09 21.24 -16.48
N SER A 360 5.15 21.82 -17.07
CA SER A 360 5.56 21.55 -18.45
C SER A 360 4.51 21.79 -19.56
N ILE A 361 3.54 22.67 -19.33
CA ILE A 361 2.48 22.96 -20.29
C ILE A 361 2.85 24.13 -21.22
N SER A 362 2.35 24.08 -22.45
CA SER A 362 2.50 25.18 -23.43
C SER A 362 1.20 25.95 -23.70
N THR A 363 0.05 25.39 -23.32
CA THR A 363 -1.27 25.92 -23.68
C THR A 363 -2.23 25.86 -22.50
N ILE A 364 -2.95 26.97 -22.27
CA ILE A 364 -4.14 27.02 -21.40
C ILE A 364 -5.35 27.41 -22.25
N VAL A 365 -6.44 26.67 -22.18
CA VAL A 365 -7.70 26.92 -22.87
C VAL A 365 -8.70 27.58 -21.90
N PHE A 366 -9.44 28.57 -22.40
CA PHE A 366 -10.45 29.28 -21.62
C PHE A 366 -11.67 29.66 -22.47
N GLY A 367 -12.79 29.99 -21.82
CA GLY A 367 -14.07 30.25 -22.48
C GLY A 367 -14.27 31.70 -22.89
N SER A 368 -13.75 32.65 -22.09
CA SER A 368 -13.91 34.09 -22.34
C SER A 368 -12.65 34.87 -21.97
N PRO A 369 -12.13 35.74 -22.86
CA PRO A 369 -10.95 36.58 -22.54
C PRO A 369 -11.14 37.44 -21.29
N THR A 370 -12.34 37.98 -21.08
CA THR A 370 -12.65 38.81 -19.90
C THR A 370 -12.61 37.99 -18.62
N ARG A 371 -13.11 36.75 -18.65
CA ARG A 371 -13.18 35.88 -17.47
C ARG A 371 -11.82 35.27 -17.16
N ALA A 372 -11.08 34.83 -18.17
CA ALA A 372 -9.70 34.38 -18.02
C ALA A 372 -8.82 35.46 -17.39
N ARG A 373 -8.97 36.71 -17.81
CA ARG A 373 -8.29 37.85 -17.19
C ARG A 373 -8.62 37.99 -15.70
N LYS A 374 -9.90 37.94 -15.34
CA LYS A 374 -10.36 37.98 -13.93
C LYS A 374 -9.72 36.86 -13.10
N ILE A 375 -9.68 35.64 -13.63
CA ILE A 375 -9.08 34.47 -12.96
C ILE A 375 -7.58 34.69 -12.74
N LEU A 376 -6.85 35.15 -13.76
CA LEU A 376 -5.42 35.43 -13.65
C LEU A 376 -5.12 36.56 -12.67
N GLU A 377 -5.90 37.65 -12.69
CA GLU A 377 -5.75 38.76 -11.73
C GLU A 377 -6.00 38.29 -10.29
N SER A 378 -7.01 37.46 -10.07
CA SER A 378 -7.28 36.82 -8.77
C SER A 378 -6.13 35.93 -8.32
N TYR A 379 -5.65 35.05 -9.21
CA TYR A 379 -4.53 34.15 -8.93
C TYR A 379 -3.25 34.91 -8.59
N LEU A 380 -2.86 35.91 -9.39
CA LEU A 380 -1.63 36.69 -9.19
C LEU A 380 -1.69 37.56 -7.93
N SER A 381 -2.88 38.01 -7.54
CA SER A 381 -3.09 38.82 -6.32
C SER A 381 -3.14 37.98 -5.03
N ALA A 382 -3.35 36.68 -5.14
CA ALA A 382 -3.42 35.79 -3.98
C ALA A 382 -2.03 35.60 -3.32
N PRO A 383 -1.95 35.42 -2.00
CA PRO A 383 -0.70 35.05 -1.32
C PRO A 383 -0.10 33.77 -1.90
N THR A 384 1.24 33.69 -1.97
CA THR A 384 1.94 32.48 -2.41
C THR A 384 1.71 31.34 -1.42
N ARG A 385 1.29 30.16 -1.89
CA ARG A 385 0.89 29.02 -1.04
C ARG A 385 1.87 27.84 -1.06
N GLY A 386 3.00 27.93 -1.77
CA GLY A 386 3.97 26.85 -1.86
C GLY A 386 5.20 27.19 -2.69
N LYS A 387 6.11 26.20 -2.84
CA LYS A 387 7.38 26.32 -3.58
C LYS A 387 7.30 25.91 -5.05
N PHE A 388 6.18 25.32 -5.50
CA PHE A 388 5.99 24.82 -6.86
C PHE A 388 4.68 25.39 -7.43
N GLY A 389 4.73 25.90 -8.67
CA GLY A 389 3.61 26.56 -9.36
C GLY A 389 4.00 27.87 -10.08
N PHE A 390 3.05 28.47 -10.81
CA PHE A 390 3.23 29.70 -11.59
C PHE A 390 3.33 30.97 -10.73
N LYS A 391 4.37 31.15 -9.90
CA LYS A 391 4.68 32.47 -9.33
C LYS A 391 6.18 32.77 -9.25
N VAL A 392 6.61 33.76 -10.05
CA VAL A 392 7.88 34.49 -9.94
C VAL A 392 7.57 35.93 -9.52
N GLU A 393 8.34 36.50 -8.59
CA GLU A 393 8.24 37.90 -8.15
C GLU A 393 8.31 38.89 -9.33
N MET A 394 7.28 39.71 -9.51
CA MET A 394 7.32 40.86 -10.41
C MET A 394 7.96 42.07 -9.72
N GLY A 395 9.29 42.16 -9.77
CA GLY A 395 10.01 43.43 -9.68
C GLY A 395 10.05 44.09 -11.07
N SER A 396 9.78 45.39 -11.15
CA SER A 396 9.75 46.14 -12.41
C SER A 396 11.02 45.91 -13.24
N ASN A 397 10.85 45.28 -14.42
CA ASN A 397 11.82 45.07 -15.51
C ASN A 397 12.59 43.74 -15.62
N VAL A 398 12.11 42.59 -15.11
CA VAL A 398 12.78 41.29 -15.40
C VAL A 398 11.82 40.20 -15.90
N VAL A 399 12.30 39.48 -16.92
CA VAL A 399 11.71 38.34 -17.65
C VAL A 399 11.39 37.17 -16.72
N ALA A 400 10.20 36.57 -16.87
CA ALA A 400 9.83 35.32 -16.19
C ALA A 400 10.65 34.15 -16.78
N ILE A 401 11.41 33.45 -15.93
CA ILE A 401 12.18 32.26 -16.32
C ILE A 401 11.55 31.05 -15.61
N TYR A 402 11.21 30.02 -16.39
CA TYR A 402 10.64 28.76 -15.93
C TYR A 402 11.75 27.71 -15.75
N HIS A 403 11.63 26.85 -14.74
CA HIS A 403 12.52 25.70 -14.55
C HIS A 403 11.71 24.40 -14.55
N THR A 404 12.12 23.46 -15.39
CA THR A 404 11.64 22.08 -15.45
C THR A 404 12.81 21.15 -15.14
N ILE A 405 12.58 20.11 -14.32
CA ILE A 405 13.59 19.12 -13.93
C ILE A 405 13.03 17.71 -14.22
N ASN A 406 13.77 16.91 -14.99
CA ASN A 406 13.50 15.49 -15.32
C ASN A 406 14.42 14.58 -14.48
N ILE A 407 13.93 13.72 -13.59
CA ILE A 407 14.75 12.65 -12.96
C ILE A 407 13.93 11.35 -12.72
N THR A 408 14.63 10.24 -12.54
CA THR A 408 14.16 8.85 -12.37
C THR A 408 14.69 8.25 -11.04
N PRO A 409 13.96 7.37 -10.29
CA PRO A 409 14.36 6.93 -8.94
C PRO A 409 14.73 5.44 -8.79
N THR A 410 15.19 5.11 -7.58
CA THR A 410 15.66 3.80 -7.07
C THR A 410 14.60 3.01 -6.27
N ASN A 411 14.83 1.71 -6.07
CA ASN A 411 13.83 0.73 -5.63
C ASN A 411 13.30 0.85 -4.19
N GLU A 412 14.10 1.35 -3.25
CA GLU A 412 13.74 1.40 -1.81
C GLU A 412 12.53 2.31 -1.51
N GLU A 413 12.24 3.25 -2.40
CA GLU A 413 11.23 4.29 -2.22
C GLU A 413 9.87 3.91 -2.83
N ARG A 414 9.84 2.90 -3.72
CA ARG A 414 8.60 2.38 -4.35
C ARG A 414 7.77 1.50 -3.41
N ASP A 415 8.43 0.72 -2.57
CA ASP A 415 7.76 -0.27 -1.72
C ASP A 415 7.05 0.35 -0.51
N GLU A 416 7.41 1.58 -0.14
CA GLU A 416 6.77 2.34 0.94
C GLU A 416 5.43 2.95 0.53
N LEU A 417 5.23 3.24 -0.76
CA LEU A 417 3.98 3.76 -1.33
C LEU A 417 2.95 2.64 -1.57
N ALA A 418 3.39 1.50 -2.12
CA ALA A 418 2.55 0.32 -2.34
C ALA A 418 1.99 -0.28 -1.04
N SER A 419 2.76 -0.20 0.06
CA SER A 419 2.34 -0.67 1.39
C SER A 419 1.23 0.18 2.01
N ARG A 420 1.16 1.49 1.70
CA ARG A 420 0.10 2.40 2.19
C ARG A 420 -1.20 2.26 1.39
N MET A 421 -1.10 1.88 0.12
CA MET A 421 -2.26 1.69 -0.76
C MET A 421 -3.02 0.38 -0.46
N THR A 422 -2.34 -0.63 0.08
CA THR A 422 -2.96 -1.90 0.53
C THR A 422 -3.77 -1.75 1.83
N GLU A 423 -3.55 -0.69 2.60
CA GLU A 423 -4.23 -0.43 3.88
C GLU A 423 -5.60 0.26 3.75
N LEU A 424 -6.02 0.64 2.53
CA LEU A 424 -7.27 1.37 2.28
C LEU A 424 -8.51 0.49 1.98
N ASP A 425 -8.38 -0.84 1.98
CA ASP A 425 -9.52 -1.73 1.69
C ASP A 425 -10.38 -2.03 2.93
N PHE A 426 -11.28 -1.11 3.27
CA PHE A 426 -12.28 -1.30 4.33
C PHE A 426 -13.63 -1.71 3.75
N SER A 427 -13.76 -3.01 3.41
CA SER A 427 -15.09 -3.64 3.27
C SER A 427 -15.13 -5.17 3.47
N GLN A 428 -14.01 -5.84 3.72
CA GLN A 428 -14.01 -7.29 3.96
C GLN A 428 -13.88 -7.64 5.45
N GLU A 429 -14.40 -8.82 5.81
CA GLU A 429 -14.32 -9.43 7.14
C GLU A 429 -12.94 -9.22 7.79
N ARG A 430 -12.91 -9.05 9.12
CA ARG A 430 -11.65 -8.82 9.86
C ARG A 430 -10.62 -9.88 9.50
N THR A 431 -9.55 -9.46 8.82
CA THR A 431 -8.45 -10.36 8.44
C THR A 431 -7.87 -11.04 9.68
N GLU A 432 -7.39 -12.28 9.52
CA GLU A 432 -6.79 -13.05 10.62
C GLU A 432 -5.63 -12.30 11.28
N HIS A 433 -4.81 -11.61 10.48
CA HIS A 433 -3.76 -10.71 10.93
C HIS A 433 -4.28 -9.63 11.89
N MET A 434 -5.36 -8.94 11.52
CA MET A 434 -5.94 -7.90 12.36
C MET A 434 -6.52 -8.47 13.66
N GLN A 435 -7.10 -9.67 13.62
CA GLN A 435 -7.61 -10.34 14.83
C GLN A 435 -6.47 -10.62 15.82
N LEU A 436 -5.31 -11.08 15.35
CA LEU A 436 -4.13 -11.29 16.18
C LEU A 436 -3.58 -9.97 16.75
N TYR A 437 -3.47 -8.94 15.90
CA TYR A 437 -3.02 -7.62 16.32
C TYR A 437 -3.92 -7.01 17.42
N MET A 438 -5.25 -7.12 17.26
CA MET A 438 -6.21 -6.67 18.28
C MET A 438 -6.13 -7.50 19.56
N ARG A 439 -5.88 -8.81 19.46
CA ARG A 439 -5.66 -9.68 20.64
C ARG A 439 -4.45 -9.25 21.46
N LEU A 440 -3.43 -8.66 20.85
CA LEU A 440 -2.27 -8.04 21.52
C LEU A 440 -2.55 -6.63 22.06
N GLY A 441 -3.81 -6.21 22.12
CA GLY A 441 -4.22 -4.89 22.61
C GLY A 441 -4.06 -3.77 21.59
N GLY A 442 -4.02 -4.11 20.29
CA GLY A 442 -4.04 -3.16 19.18
C GLY A 442 -5.45 -2.79 18.71
N SER A 443 -5.53 -1.78 17.86
CA SER A 443 -6.76 -1.32 17.21
C SER A 443 -6.43 -0.67 15.86
N TYR A 444 -7.41 -0.50 14.98
CA TYR A 444 -7.21 0.21 13.71
C TYR A 444 -6.65 1.63 13.93
N ALA A 445 -6.97 2.28 15.05
CA ALA A 445 -6.44 3.61 15.40
C ALA A 445 -4.95 3.61 15.82
N THR A 446 -4.38 2.45 16.17
CA THR A 446 -3.01 2.35 16.70
C THR A 446 -2.03 1.67 15.73
N ILE A 447 -2.53 0.96 14.72
CA ILE A 447 -1.73 0.11 13.83
C ILE A 447 -0.60 0.86 13.14
N MET A 448 -0.86 2.05 12.58
CA MET A 448 0.15 2.84 11.87
C MET A 448 1.29 3.28 12.79
N LYS A 449 0.95 3.79 13.99
CA LYS A 449 1.95 4.22 14.98
C LYS A 449 2.79 3.06 15.49
N ASP A 450 2.19 1.87 15.56
CA ASP A 450 2.86 0.69 16.07
C ASP A 450 3.73 0.01 15.00
N LEU A 451 3.34 0.07 13.72
CA LEU A 451 4.17 -0.28 12.57
C LEU A 451 5.37 0.66 12.41
N GLU A 452 5.14 1.97 12.46
CA GLU A 452 6.20 2.99 12.42
C GLU A 452 7.20 2.79 13.56
N GLN A 453 6.71 2.58 14.79
CA GLN A 453 7.57 2.34 15.94
C GLN A 453 8.38 1.04 15.78
N ALA A 454 7.78 -0.03 15.24
CA ALA A 454 8.48 -1.28 14.97
C ALA A 454 9.61 -1.09 13.92
N ARG A 455 9.36 -0.30 12.87
CA ARG A 455 10.37 0.07 11.86
C ARG A 455 11.50 0.89 12.48
N ASN A 456 11.17 1.83 13.37
CA ASN A 456 12.17 2.60 14.12
C ASN A 456 13.02 1.72 15.05
N MET A 457 12.43 0.72 15.71
CA MET A 457 13.16 -0.27 16.53
C MET A 457 14.14 -1.09 15.67
N LEU A 458 13.71 -1.52 14.48
CA LEU A 458 14.56 -2.23 13.52
C LEU A 458 15.73 -1.35 13.04
N ASN A 459 15.43 -0.12 12.63
CA ASN A 459 16.44 0.84 12.18
C ASN A 459 17.48 1.13 13.27
N MET A 460 17.05 1.26 14.53
CA MET A 460 17.95 1.44 15.67
C MET A 460 18.90 0.26 15.82
N ARG A 461 18.38 -0.98 15.75
CA ARG A 461 19.19 -2.19 15.81
C ARG A 461 20.19 -2.27 14.65
N ILE A 462 19.74 -2.04 13.41
CA ILE A 462 20.59 -2.08 12.22
C ILE A 462 21.71 -1.05 12.31
N LYS A 463 21.38 0.21 12.65
CA LYS A 463 22.38 1.27 12.83
C LYS A 463 23.40 0.90 13.90
N PHE A 464 22.97 0.33 15.02
CA PHE A 464 23.90 -0.16 16.04
C PHE A 464 24.80 -1.28 15.51
N ASP A 465 24.23 -2.28 14.84
CA ASP A 465 25.01 -3.40 14.29
C ASP A 465 26.06 -2.91 13.28
N ILE A 466 25.73 -1.90 12.46
CA ILE A 466 26.66 -1.25 11.52
C ILE A 466 27.73 -0.44 12.28
N TRP A 467 27.34 0.47 13.18
CA TRP A 467 28.28 1.34 13.91
C TRP A 467 29.21 0.58 14.85
N SER A 468 28.77 -0.58 15.35
CA SER A 468 29.57 -1.46 16.21
C SER A 468 30.47 -2.42 15.43
N THR A 469 30.53 -2.33 14.09
CA THR A 469 31.41 -3.17 13.27
C THR A 469 32.87 -2.96 13.67
N GLY A 470 33.57 -4.04 14.02
CA GLY A 470 34.95 -4.01 14.50
C GLY A 470 35.10 -3.91 16.03
N LEU A 471 34.01 -3.80 16.79
CA LEU A 471 34.02 -3.94 18.25
C LEU A 471 33.98 -5.41 18.70
N ASP A 472 34.31 -5.66 19.96
CA ASP A 472 34.26 -6.98 20.58
C ASP A 472 32.84 -7.58 20.56
N GLU A 473 32.71 -8.82 20.11
CA GLU A 473 31.40 -9.46 19.89
C GLU A 473 30.65 -9.74 21.20
N ARG A 474 31.34 -9.89 22.34
CA ARG A 474 30.66 -10.04 23.63
C ARG A 474 29.97 -8.74 24.01
N LEU A 475 30.68 -7.61 23.89
CA LEU A 475 30.08 -6.29 24.12
C LEU A 475 28.90 -6.01 23.18
N ARG A 476 29.00 -6.41 21.90
CA ARG A 476 27.89 -6.29 20.94
C ARG A 476 26.69 -7.12 21.35
N ASN A 477 26.90 -8.33 21.87
CA ASN A 477 25.82 -9.18 22.38
C ASN A 477 25.19 -8.62 23.66
N ASP A 478 25.97 -8.10 24.61
CA ASP A 478 25.45 -7.46 25.82
C ASP A 478 24.49 -6.29 25.47
N ILE A 479 24.84 -5.49 24.45
CA ILE A 479 24.00 -4.38 24.00
C ILE A 479 22.74 -4.88 23.27
N ARG A 480 22.84 -5.95 22.48
CA ARG A 480 21.65 -6.59 21.87
C ARG A 480 20.71 -7.16 22.92
N GLU A 481 21.22 -7.73 24.01
CA GLU A 481 20.44 -8.17 25.16
C GLU A 481 19.76 -6.98 25.87
N ASN A 482 20.47 -5.86 26.02
CA ASN A 482 19.88 -4.63 26.54
C ASN A 482 18.74 -4.11 25.65
N PHE A 483 18.87 -4.18 24.32
CA PHE A 483 17.77 -3.83 23.43
C PHE A 483 16.55 -4.73 23.63
N GLN A 484 16.75 -6.04 23.83
CA GLN A 484 15.63 -6.95 24.14
C GLN A 484 14.93 -6.52 25.42
N HIS A 485 15.68 -6.17 26.47
CA HIS A 485 15.10 -5.70 27.73
C HIS A 485 14.31 -4.39 27.54
N ILE A 486 14.87 -3.40 26.84
CA ILE A 486 14.21 -2.11 26.58
C ILE A 486 12.97 -2.30 25.71
N PHE A 487 13.08 -3.08 24.63
CA PHE A 487 11.96 -3.31 23.70
C PHE A 487 10.84 -4.11 24.35
N SER A 488 11.15 -5.00 25.30
CA SER A 488 10.14 -5.75 26.06
C SER A 488 9.31 -4.85 26.99
N GLN A 489 9.73 -3.61 27.25
CA GLN A 489 8.95 -2.62 28.00
C GLN A 489 7.91 -1.89 27.13
N LEU A 490 7.99 -2.03 25.80
CA LEU A 490 7.03 -1.46 24.87
C LEU A 490 5.77 -2.33 24.74
N PRO A 491 4.65 -1.77 24.26
CA PRO A 491 3.46 -2.57 23.93
C PRO A 491 3.80 -3.80 23.07
N VAL A 492 3.34 -4.99 23.50
CA VAL A 492 3.68 -6.28 22.88
C VAL A 492 3.40 -6.31 21.38
N ARG A 493 2.34 -5.64 20.92
CA ARG A 493 2.00 -5.51 19.50
C ARG A 493 3.08 -4.81 18.64
N ARG A 494 3.90 -3.93 19.23
CA ARG A 494 5.08 -3.32 18.55
C ARG A 494 6.22 -4.31 18.48
N VAL A 495 6.45 -5.05 19.57
CA VAL A 495 7.47 -6.11 19.64
C VAL A 495 7.18 -7.21 18.62
N TRP A 496 5.91 -7.58 18.46
CA TRP A 496 5.45 -8.56 17.49
C TRP A 496 5.81 -8.17 16.05
N TYR A 497 5.49 -6.94 15.62
CA TYR A 497 5.88 -6.44 14.29
C TYR A 497 7.40 -6.32 14.13
N TYR A 498 8.10 -5.80 15.14
CA TYR A 498 9.56 -5.71 15.10
C TYR A 498 10.20 -7.09 14.91
N LEU A 499 9.73 -8.12 15.62
CA LEU A 499 10.24 -9.47 15.52
C LEU A 499 9.92 -10.15 14.19
N LYS A 500 8.75 -9.88 13.59
CA LYS A 500 8.43 -10.27 12.21
C LYS A 500 9.50 -9.76 11.24
N HIS A 501 9.82 -8.47 11.29
CA HIS A 501 10.86 -7.89 10.42
C HIS A 501 12.25 -8.49 10.68
N VAL A 502 12.60 -8.70 11.95
CA VAL A 502 13.88 -9.34 12.32
C VAL A 502 13.99 -10.76 11.75
N ARG A 503 12.91 -11.55 11.82
CA ARG A 503 12.86 -12.92 11.31
C ARG A 503 13.02 -12.93 9.80
N ILE A 504 12.25 -12.11 9.08
CA ILE A 504 12.31 -11.99 7.61
C ILE A 504 13.73 -11.62 7.18
N MET A 505 14.30 -10.56 7.76
CA MET A 505 15.66 -10.10 7.46
C MET A 505 16.72 -11.19 7.67
N ALA A 506 16.57 -12.03 8.69
CA ALA A 506 17.56 -13.03 9.06
C ALA A 506 17.46 -14.36 8.30
N LEU A 507 16.27 -14.74 7.82
CA LEU A 507 16.00 -16.06 7.24
C LEU A 507 15.90 -16.07 5.71
N GLN A 508 15.59 -14.95 5.06
CA GLN A 508 15.28 -14.92 3.63
C GLN A 508 16.38 -14.30 2.74
N GLY A 509 17.53 -13.90 3.30
CA GLY A 509 18.70 -13.47 2.52
C GLY A 509 18.37 -12.39 1.48
N LEU A 510 18.10 -11.16 1.96
CA LEU A 510 17.70 -9.97 1.19
C LEU A 510 16.32 -10.07 0.51
N SER A 511 15.28 -9.74 1.27
CA SER A 511 14.40 -8.60 0.97
C SER A 511 13.78 -8.16 2.30
N ILE A 512 14.03 -6.92 2.72
CA ILE A 512 13.29 -6.29 3.84
C ILE A 512 11.98 -5.67 3.29
N GLU A 513 11.76 -5.78 1.99
CA GLU A 513 10.74 -5.10 1.22
C GLU A 513 9.69 -6.08 0.69
N GLY A 514 8.42 -5.72 0.90
CA GLY A 514 7.29 -6.21 0.10
C GLY A 514 6.89 -7.68 0.26
N GLY A 515 7.54 -8.46 1.13
CA GLY A 515 7.04 -9.79 1.46
C GLY A 515 5.70 -9.69 2.19
N GLU A 516 4.72 -10.54 1.81
CA GLU A 516 3.57 -10.82 2.68
C GLU A 516 4.09 -10.97 4.11
N ILE A 517 3.42 -10.36 5.10
CA ILE A 517 3.74 -10.60 6.51
C ILE A 517 3.50 -12.10 6.75
N MET A 518 4.54 -12.90 6.53
CA MET A 518 4.46 -14.35 6.54
C MET A 518 4.14 -14.79 7.96
N ASP A 519 3.22 -15.74 8.08
CA ASP A 519 2.95 -16.37 9.36
C ASP A 519 4.25 -16.95 9.94
N GLY A 520 4.43 -16.77 11.24
CA GLY A 520 5.59 -17.21 11.98
C GLY A 520 5.25 -17.68 13.39
N PRO A 521 6.23 -18.23 14.12
CA PRO A 521 5.99 -18.72 15.47
C PRO A 521 5.56 -17.61 16.45
N GLU A 522 5.88 -16.35 16.17
CA GLU A 522 5.36 -15.18 16.88
C GLU A 522 3.82 -15.03 16.77
N ASP A 523 3.20 -15.51 15.68
CA ASP A 523 1.75 -15.48 15.49
C ASP A 523 1.04 -16.56 16.30
N ILE A 524 1.68 -17.70 16.48
CA ILE A 524 1.20 -18.73 17.39
C ILE A 524 1.20 -18.20 18.82
N ILE A 525 2.27 -17.52 19.24
CA ILE A 525 2.34 -16.87 20.56
C ILE A 525 1.27 -15.80 20.71
N ALA A 526 1.05 -14.97 19.67
CA ALA A 526 -0.03 -13.98 19.68
C ALA A 526 -1.41 -14.64 19.82
N ARG A 527 -1.62 -15.76 19.12
CA ARG A 527 -2.87 -16.55 19.15
C ARG A 527 -3.11 -17.20 20.51
N VAL A 528 -2.09 -17.64 21.23
CA VAL A 528 -2.26 -18.25 22.56
C VAL A 528 -2.02 -17.26 23.70
N SER A 529 -1.96 -15.95 23.42
CA SER A 529 -1.60 -14.93 24.42
C SER A 529 -2.49 -14.93 25.67
N GLN A 530 -3.72 -15.44 25.60
CA GLN A 530 -4.63 -15.60 26.75
C GLN A 530 -4.17 -16.60 27.82
N VAL A 531 -3.23 -17.51 27.52
CA VAL A 531 -2.64 -18.45 28.49
C VAL A 531 -1.25 -18.05 28.97
N ILE A 532 -0.69 -16.96 28.43
CA ILE A 532 0.63 -16.44 28.77
C ILE A 532 0.44 -15.21 29.65
N ARG A 533 1.26 -15.05 30.70
CA ARG A 533 1.27 -13.81 31.49
C ARG A 533 1.64 -12.62 30.60
N SER A 534 0.91 -11.51 30.73
CA SER A 534 1.04 -10.33 29.88
C SER A 534 2.48 -9.81 29.73
N GLU A 535 3.21 -9.80 30.84
CA GLU A 535 4.60 -9.36 30.97
C GLU A 535 5.62 -10.34 30.34
N ASP A 536 5.21 -11.58 30.09
CA ASP A 536 6.07 -12.63 29.55
C ASP A 536 5.89 -12.85 28.03
N ILE A 537 4.84 -12.29 27.42
CA ILE A 537 4.55 -12.49 25.98
C ILE A 537 5.73 -12.00 25.12
N ALA A 538 6.19 -10.77 25.34
CA ALA A 538 7.29 -10.19 24.57
C ALA A 538 8.58 -11.02 24.72
N ARG A 539 8.89 -11.45 25.94
CA ARG A 539 10.06 -12.29 26.25
C ARG A 539 10.00 -13.63 25.52
N LEU A 540 8.84 -14.30 25.54
CA LEU A 540 8.67 -15.57 24.85
C LEU A 540 8.77 -15.39 23.32
N MET A 541 8.22 -14.32 22.76
CA MET A 541 8.39 -13.99 21.33
C MET A 541 9.86 -13.79 20.98
N PHE A 542 10.62 -13.01 21.76
CA PHE A 542 12.05 -12.81 21.56
C PHE A 542 12.83 -14.12 21.57
N ALA A 543 12.64 -14.93 22.62
CA ALA A 543 13.34 -16.21 22.77
C ALA A 543 13.08 -17.14 21.58
N THR A 544 11.82 -17.22 21.15
CA THR A 544 11.38 -18.07 20.04
C THR A 544 12.00 -17.64 18.72
N ILE A 545 11.94 -16.35 18.40
CA ILE A 545 12.41 -15.84 17.10
C ILE A 545 13.93 -15.91 16.99
N LEU A 546 14.64 -15.54 18.06
CA LEU A 546 16.10 -15.61 18.08
C LEU A 546 16.58 -17.07 18.00
N ASN A 547 15.86 -18.02 18.62
CA ASN A 547 16.16 -19.43 18.46
C ASN A 547 15.88 -19.95 17.07
N GLN A 548 14.74 -19.60 16.47
CA GLN A 548 14.43 -20.01 15.11
C GLN A 548 15.51 -19.54 14.13
N ILE A 549 15.95 -18.29 14.24
CA ILE A 549 17.05 -17.74 13.44
C ILE A 549 18.34 -18.53 13.66
N SER A 550 18.64 -18.89 14.92
CA SER A 550 19.85 -19.63 15.25
C SER A 550 19.81 -21.08 14.72
N ILE A 551 18.67 -21.76 14.84
CA ILE A 551 18.44 -23.11 14.31
C ILE A 551 18.56 -23.10 12.79
N ALA A 552 17.92 -22.15 12.10
CA ALA A 552 17.96 -22.07 10.64
C ALA A 552 19.38 -21.80 10.09
N LYS A 553 20.20 -21.02 10.81
CA LYS A 553 21.61 -20.79 10.46
C LYS A 553 22.51 -22.01 10.70
N HIS A 554 22.01 -23.02 11.42
CA HIS A 554 22.72 -24.23 11.79
C HIS A 554 21.86 -25.47 11.45
N PRO A 555 21.69 -25.82 10.16
CA PRO A 555 20.87 -26.96 9.75
C PRO A 555 21.44 -28.32 10.20
N ASP A 556 22.70 -28.34 10.66
CA ASP A 556 23.36 -29.46 11.31
C ASP A 556 23.07 -29.55 12.82
N PHE A 557 22.21 -28.67 13.35
CA PHE A 557 21.80 -28.68 14.74
C PHE A 557 21.08 -30.00 15.08
N ASP A 558 21.69 -30.74 15.97
CA ASP A 558 21.12 -31.90 16.64
C ASP A 558 21.36 -31.72 18.14
N LEU A 559 20.37 -32.09 18.96
CA LEU A 559 20.52 -32.13 20.42
C LEU A 559 21.51 -33.22 20.83
N TYR A 560 21.64 -34.28 20.00
CA TYR A 560 22.56 -35.40 20.20
C TYR A 560 23.26 -35.80 18.88
N PRO A 561 24.16 -34.96 18.35
CA PRO A 561 24.79 -35.18 17.04
C PRO A 561 25.54 -36.52 17.00
N LYS A 562 25.38 -37.27 15.91
CA LYS A 562 26.18 -38.48 15.65
C LYS A 562 27.67 -38.11 15.60
N ILE A 563 28.50 -38.85 16.32
CA ILE A 563 29.94 -38.58 16.44
C ILE A 563 30.64 -38.94 15.12
N ILE A 564 31.18 -37.95 14.40
CA ILE A 564 31.86 -38.17 13.09
C ILE A 564 33.36 -37.79 13.13
N SER A 565 33.83 -36.90 14.03
CA SER A 565 35.27 -36.55 14.20
C SER A 565 35.55 -35.73 15.49
N GLN A 566 36.74 -35.89 16.11
CA GLN A 566 37.14 -35.23 17.37
C GLN A 566 37.41 -33.70 17.24
N ASP A 567 37.85 -33.21 16.09
CA ASP A 567 38.22 -31.79 15.91
C ASP A 567 37.01 -30.87 15.69
N LEU A 568 35.92 -31.41 15.13
CA LEU A 568 34.65 -30.70 14.93
C LEU A 568 33.79 -30.67 16.22
N LEU A 569 34.11 -31.56 17.17
CA LEU A 569 33.31 -31.94 18.33
C LEU A 569 33.08 -30.76 19.29
N GLY A 570 34.14 -30.04 19.66
CA GLY A 570 34.04 -28.94 20.62
C GLY A 570 33.25 -27.72 20.11
N SER A 571 33.29 -27.45 18.80
CA SER A 571 32.59 -26.32 18.20
C SER A 571 31.10 -26.58 18.00
N ILE A 572 30.74 -27.78 17.54
CA ILE A 572 29.35 -28.23 17.39
C ILE A 572 28.67 -28.27 18.76
N PHE A 573 29.31 -28.89 19.76
CA PHE A 573 28.71 -29.01 21.09
C PHE A 573 28.54 -27.68 21.83
N ARG A 574 29.47 -26.72 21.63
CA ARG A 574 29.32 -25.37 22.17
C ARG A 574 28.13 -24.63 21.52
N ARG A 575 27.92 -24.81 20.21
CA ARG A 575 26.77 -24.23 19.50
C ARG A 575 25.45 -24.89 19.89
N SER A 576 25.37 -26.22 19.96
CA SER A 576 24.16 -26.92 20.40
C SER A 576 23.75 -26.50 21.82
N LYS A 577 24.73 -26.35 22.72
CA LYS A 577 24.51 -25.79 24.06
C LYS A 577 23.93 -24.37 24.01
N GLN A 578 24.47 -23.52 23.13
CA GLN A 578 24.03 -22.13 23.02
C GLN A 578 22.60 -22.01 22.47
N ILE A 579 22.24 -22.81 21.47
CA ILE A 579 20.89 -22.83 20.91
C ILE A 579 19.88 -23.42 21.92
N ALA A 580 20.25 -24.50 22.61
CA ALA A 580 19.32 -25.20 23.50
C ALA A 580 19.02 -24.43 24.80
N PHE A 581 19.98 -23.69 25.38
CA PHE A 581 19.84 -23.22 26.78
C PHE A 581 19.92 -21.69 26.99
N THR A 582 20.33 -20.87 26.02
CA THR A 582 20.76 -19.49 26.33
C THR A 582 19.65 -18.45 26.28
N SER A 583 18.73 -18.55 25.32
CA SER A 583 17.78 -17.50 24.93
C SER A 583 16.45 -17.53 25.68
N ALA A 584 15.89 -18.72 25.92
CA ALA A 584 14.60 -18.88 26.60
C ALA A 584 14.72 -19.13 28.11
N GLY A 585 15.94 -19.44 28.57
CA GLY A 585 16.21 -19.84 29.94
C GLY A 585 15.54 -21.15 30.32
N SER A 586 14.91 -21.16 31.49
CA SER A 586 14.32 -22.32 32.15
C SER A 586 12.84 -22.47 31.77
N ILE A 587 12.41 -23.69 31.40
CA ILE A 587 10.98 -23.98 31.12
C ILE A 587 10.11 -23.80 32.37
N CYS A 588 10.70 -23.86 33.56
CA CYS A 588 10.02 -23.55 34.83
C CYS A 588 9.60 -22.08 34.93
N ASP A 589 10.06 -21.21 34.02
CA ASP A 589 9.82 -19.77 34.01
C ASP A 589 9.41 -19.31 32.60
N CYS A 590 8.61 -20.13 31.90
CA CYS A 590 8.22 -19.92 30.50
C CYS A 590 7.08 -18.91 30.27
N GLY A 591 6.44 -18.39 31.32
CA GLY A 591 5.32 -17.46 31.20
C GLY A 591 3.93 -18.10 31.25
N ILE A 592 3.84 -19.44 31.22
CA ILE A 592 2.58 -20.19 31.19
C ILE A 592 2.43 -20.97 32.50
N ASN A 593 1.54 -20.51 33.38
CA ASN A 593 1.45 -20.98 34.77
C ASN A 593 1.28 -22.50 34.91
N GLU A 594 0.43 -23.10 34.08
CA GLU A 594 0.13 -24.53 34.10
C GLU A 594 1.37 -25.36 33.71
N ILE A 595 2.13 -24.90 32.72
CA ILE A 595 3.38 -25.51 32.28
C ILE A 595 4.45 -25.34 33.35
N GLU A 596 4.65 -24.11 33.86
CA GLU A 596 5.65 -23.83 34.90
C GLU A 596 5.43 -24.68 36.15
N ARG A 597 4.18 -24.86 36.58
CA ARG A 597 3.84 -25.71 37.72
C ARG A 597 4.26 -27.17 37.50
N LYS A 598 3.99 -27.72 36.31
CA LYS A 598 4.41 -29.09 35.98
C LYS A 598 5.91 -29.21 35.82
N ALA A 599 6.55 -28.24 35.17
CA ALA A 599 7.99 -28.18 35.01
C ALA A 599 8.72 -28.14 36.37
N ARG A 600 8.29 -27.27 37.30
CA ARG A 600 8.87 -27.20 38.66
C ARG A 600 8.73 -28.53 39.40
N LEU A 601 7.55 -29.16 39.33
CA LEU A 601 7.32 -30.48 39.92
C LEU A 601 8.31 -31.54 39.37
N PHE A 602 8.53 -31.58 38.05
CA PHE A 602 9.49 -32.50 37.46
C PHE A 602 10.93 -32.17 37.83
N ARG A 603 11.30 -30.89 37.86
CA ARG A 603 12.64 -30.45 38.28
C ARG A 603 12.95 -30.91 39.70
N ASP A 604 12.03 -30.71 40.65
CA ASP A 604 12.19 -31.13 42.04
C ASP A 604 12.36 -32.65 42.16
N LYS A 605 11.55 -33.41 41.39
CA LYS A 605 11.64 -34.88 41.35
C LYS A 605 12.96 -35.38 40.73
N LEU A 606 13.48 -34.70 39.70
CA LEU A 606 14.75 -35.03 39.05
C LEU A 606 15.97 -34.76 39.95
N GLN A 607 15.84 -33.83 40.90
CA GLN A 607 16.86 -33.60 41.94
C GLN A 607 16.87 -34.69 43.02
N THR A 608 15.88 -35.59 43.04
CA THR A 608 15.82 -36.74 43.95
C THR A 608 16.62 -37.93 43.38
N PRO A 609 17.62 -38.49 44.07
CA PRO A 609 18.57 -39.46 43.50
C PRO A 609 17.97 -40.76 42.90
N SER A 610 16.77 -41.17 43.34
CA SER A 610 16.16 -42.43 42.91
C SER A 610 15.40 -42.34 41.58
N TYR A 611 14.92 -41.15 41.20
CA TYR A 611 14.03 -41.00 40.04
C TYR A 611 14.79 -41.05 38.70
N PRO A 612 15.92 -40.34 38.50
CA PRO A 612 16.69 -40.40 37.25
C PRO A 612 17.21 -41.81 36.94
N SER A 613 17.67 -42.53 37.97
CA SER A 613 18.18 -43.91 37.83
C SER A 613 17.06 -44.89 37.49
N THR A 614 15.87 -44.74 38.07
CA THR A 614 14.71 -45.60 37.79
C THR A 614 14.15 -45.34 36.39
N PHE A 615 14.00 -44.07 35.99
CA PHE A 615 13.45 -43.69 34.68
C PHE A 615 14.38 -44.09 33.51
N ALA A 616 15.68 -43.80 33.63
CA ALA A 616 16.67 -44.13 32.61
C ALA A 616 16.80 -45.64 32.38
N ASN A 617 16.73 -46.45 33.46
CA ASN A 617 16.81 -47.90 33.37
C ASN A 617 15.57 -48.56 32.72
N LEU A 618 14.40 -47.93 32.82
CA LEU A 618 13.13 -48.54 32.41
C LEU A 618 12.70 -48.17 30.97
N PHE A 619 12.93 -46.93 30.52
CA PHE A 619 12.23 -46.41 29.34
C PHE A 619 13.10 -45.86 28.22
N LEU A 620 14.34 -45.45 28.49
CA LEU A 620 15.25 -44.95 27.46
C LEU A 620 16.07 -46.12 26.87
N PRO A 621 16.28 -46.19 25.54
CA PRO A 621 17.37 -46.97 24.96
C PRO A 621 18.68 -46.71 25.70
N LYS A 622 19.61 -47.67 25.75
CA LYS A 622 20.94 -47.50 26.39
C LYS A 622 21.71 -46.26 25.88
N ASP A 623 21.30 -45.73 24.73
CA ASP A 623 21.91 -44.60 24.03
C ASP A 623 20.99 -43.36 23.90
N ALA A 624 19.76 -43.38 24.47
CA ALA A 624 18.86 -42.22 24.42
C ALA A 624 19.08 -41.32 25.65
N MET A 625 19.35 -40.04 25.40
CA MET A 625 19.82 -39.07 26.39
C MET A 625 21.13 -39.49 27.09
N ILE A 626 22.14 -39.88 26.31
CA ILE A 626 23.53 -39.98 26.79
C ILE A 626 23.87 -38.68 27.51
N ARG A 627 24.44 -38.77 28.74
CA ARG A 627 24.98 -37.60 29.45
C ARG A 627 25.89 -36.84 28.48
N HIS A 628 25.42 -35.68 28.04
CA HIS A 628 26.10 -34.88 27.07
C HIS A 628 27.40 -34.40 27.70
N PRO A 629 28.59 -34.73 27.13
CA PRO A 629 29.87 -34.55 27.81
C PRO A 629 30.22 -33.10 28.13
N PHE A 630 29.50 -32.13 27.52
CA PHE A 630 29.73 -30.69 27.68
C PHE A 630 28.59 -29.92 28.39
N TRP A 631 27.55 -30.62 28.87
CA TRP A 631 26.46 -30.00 29.64
C TRP A 631 26.74 -30.10 31.14
N SER A 632 26.37 -29.07 31.90
CA SER A 632 26.38 -29.14 33.37
C SER A 632 25.26 -30.06 33.89
N ASP A 633 25.33 -30.47 35.16
CA ASP A 633 24.24 -31.23 35.78
C ASP A 633 22.91 -30.46 35.73
N GLU A 634 22.94 -29.14 35.93
CA GLU A 634 21.76 -28.27 35.79
C GLU A 634 21.16 -28.30 34.38
N GLN A 635 22.00 -28.32 33.34
CA GLN A 635 21.54 -28.39 31.95
C GLN A 635 20.91 -29.74 31.60
N HIS A 636 21.44 -30.83 32.18
CA HIS A 636 20.80 -32.14 32.07
C HIS A 636 19.45 -32.16 32.76
N ILE A 637 19.37 -31.62 33.99
CA ILE A 637 18.11 -31.52 34.74
C ILE A 637 17.09 -30.69 33.94
N GLU A 638 17.50 -29.56 33.36
CA GLU A 638 16.63 -28.73 32.52
C GLU A 638 16.14 -29.48 31.29
N MET A 639 17.02 -30.19 30.56
CA MET A 639 16.63 -30.97 29.39
C MET A 639 15.62 -32.07 29.74
N HIS A 640 15.85 -32.79 30.85
CA HIS A 640 14.89 -33.77 31.36
C HIS A 640 13.58 -33.13 31.79
N THR A 641 13.63 -31.95 32.41
CA THR A 641 12.44 -31.20 32.83
C THR A 641 11.58 -30.84 31.62
N ARG A 642 12.19 -30.32 30.55
CA ARG A 642 11.50 -30.02 29.28
C ARG A 642 10.86 -31.26 28.67
N PHE A 643 11.60 -32.36 28.58
CA PHE A 643 11.10 -33.62 28.02
C PHE A 643 9.87 -34.15 28.78
N HIS A 644 9.95 -34.22 30.11
CA HIS A 644 8.83 -34.71 30.93
C HIS A 644 7.62 -33.76 30.87
N THR A 645 7.87 -32.46 30.80
CA THR A 645 6.81 -31.46 30.66
C THR A 645 6.11 -31.60 29.32
N ARG A 646 6.86 -31.79 28.22
CA ARG A 646 6.31 -32.05 26.88
C ARG A 646 5.47 -33.33 26.82
N VAL A 647 5.90 -34.39 27.53
CA VAL A 647 5.14 -35.65 27.59
C VAL A 647 3.73 -35.46 28.15
N VAL A 648 3.56 -34.61 29.16
CA VAL A 648 2.26 -34.34 29.81
C VAL A 648 1.61 -33.05 29.31
N PHE A 649 2.16 -32.45 28.26
CA PHE A 649 1.65 -31.23 27.67
C PHE A 649 0.26 -31.40 27.02
N PRO A 650 -0.06 -32.51 26.31
CA PRO A 650 -1.39 -32.68 25.73
C PRO A 650 -2.50 -32.65 26.79
N GLY A 651 -3.48 -31.77 26.60
CA GLY A 651 -4.59 -31.55 27.53
C GLY A 651 -4.23 -30.77 28.80
N LEU A 652 -3.02 -30.19 28.89
CA LEU A 652 -2.60 -29.40 30.04
C LEU A 652 -3.25 -28.01 30.02
N LEU A 653 -3.55 -27.46 28.84
CA LEU A 653 -4.07 -26.12 28.66
C LEU A 653 -5.54 -26.14 28.25
N ALA A 654 -6.43 -26.36 29.23
CA ALA A 654 -7.89 -26.48 29.03
C ALA A 654 -8.57 -25.28 28.33
N LYS A 655 -7.88 -24.14 28.21
CA LYS A 655 -8.36 -22.93 27.50
C LYS A 655 -8.04 -22.93 26.00
N LEU A 656 -7.24 -23.88 25.51
CA LEU A 656 -6.83 -23.98 24.11
C LEU A 656 -7.57 -25.13 23.42
N GLY A 657 -7.88 -24.96 22.14
CA GLY A 657 -8.33 -26.07 21.29
C GLY A 657 -7.16 -26.99 20.91
N GLU A 658 -7.46 -28.23 20.49
CA GLU A 658 -6.44 -29.24 20.13
C GLU A 658 -5.43 -28.74 19.09
N LYS A 659 -5.88 -27.95 18.10
CA LYS A 659 -5.01 -27.33 17.08
C LYS A 659 -4.10 -26.24 17.66
N GLU A 660 -4.60 -25.41 18.56
CA GLU A 660 -3.81 -24.34 19.20
C GLU A 660 -2.78 -24.93 20.17
N GLU A 661 -3.16 -25.97 20.90
CA GLU A 661 -2.25 -26.72 21.78
C GLU A 661 -1.17 -27.43 20.96
N GLY A 662 -1.51 -28.08 19.85
CA GLY A 662 -0.54 -28.69 18.94
C GLY A 662 0.48 -27.70 18.37
N ASN A 663 0.02 -26.55 17.87
CA ASN A 663 0.91 -25.51 17.36
C ASN A 663 1.81 -24.93 18.46
N LEU A 664 1.30 -24.82 19.69
CA LEU A 664 2.08 -24.37 20.83
C LEU A 664 3.12 -25.40 21.27
N ASP A 665 2.86 -26.71 21.17
CA ASP A 665 3.88 -27.76 21.43
C ASP A 665 5.09 -27.56 20.51
N GLU A 666 4.86 -27.36 19.22
CA GLU A 666 5.92 -27.17 18.23
C GLU A 666 6.73 -25.90 18.53
N VAL A 667 6.05 -24.76 18.70
CA VAL A 667 6.73 -23.48 18.97
C VAL A 667 7.47 -23.52 20.31
N LEU A 668 6.88 -24.12 21.34
CA LEU A 668 7.46 -24.13 22.66
C LEU A 668 8.61 -25.13 22.79
N PHE A 669 8.49 -26.35 22.25
CA PHE A 669 9.44 -27.44 22.52
C PHE A 669 10.37 -27.79 21.35
N GLU A 670 10.12 -27.31 20.14
CA GLU A 670 11.07 -27.43 19.03
C GLU A 670 11.89 -26.14 18.85
N ILE A 671 11.34 -24.97 19.23
CA ILE A 671 11.98 -23.66 19.00
C ILE A 671 12.39 -22.97 20.31
N ALA A 672 11.45 -22.61 21.18
CA ALA A 672 11.76 -21.81 22.37
C ALA A 672 12.58 -22.62 23.41
N TYR A 673 12.15 -23.83 23.72
CA TYR A 673 12.76 -24.75 24.67
C TYR A 673 13.04 -26.11 24.00
N PRO A 674 13.99 -26.18 23.04
CA PRO A 674 14.26 -27.39 22.27
C PRO A 674 14.45 -28.61 23.17
N CYS A 675 13.69 -29.67 22.92
CA CYS A 675 13.84 -30.96 23.59
C CYS A 675 13.41 -32.13 22.67
N PRO A 676 13.89 -33.35 22.93
CA PRO A 676 13.57 -34.50 22.07
C PRO A 676 12.08 -34.79 22.00
N SER A 677 11.61 -35.18 20.81
CA SER A 677 10.23 -35.61 20.63
C SER A 677 9.96 -36.93 21.36
N PRO A 678 8.89 -37.04 22.16
CA PRO A 678 8.48 -38.31 22.78
C PRO A 678 8.15 -39.43 21.77
N SER A 679 8.04 -39.11 20.48
CA SER A 679 7.76 -40.09 19.42
C SER A 679 9.00 -40.83 18.92
N HIS A 680 10.19 -40.22 19.01
CA HIS A 680 11.44 -40.76 18.45
C HIS A 680 12.27 -41.58 19.46
N ASP A 681 12.20 -41.28 20.76
CA ASP A 681 13.14 -41.84 21.75
C ASP A 681 12.73 -43.17 22.39
N PHE A 682 11.47 -43.61 22.26
CA PHE A 682 11.06 -44.90 22.83
C PHE A 682 11.21 -46.02 21.79
N GLY A 683 12.23 -46.86 21.95
CA GLY A 683 12.56 -47.98 21.05
C GLY A 683 11.46 -49.05 20.82
N SER A 684 10.27 -48.92 21.42
CA SER A 684 9.05 -49.65 21.02
C SER A 684 7.77 -48.94 21.47
N LYS A 685 6.67 -49.13 20.73
CA LYS A 685 5.32 -48.61 21.05
C LYS A 685 4.82 -49.00 22.44
N ARG A 686 5.22 -50.18 22.95
CA ARG A 686 4.86 -50.68 24.29
C ARG A 686 5.59 -49.92 25.40
N LYS A 687 6.91 -49.77 25.29
CA LYS A 687 7.71 -48.98 26.25
C LYS A 687 7.29 -47.51 26.28
N ARG A 688 6.89 -46.96 25.12
CA ARG A 688 6.27 -45.63 25.03
C ARG A 688 5.01 -45.53 25.89
N MET A 689 4.07 -46.48 25.76
CA MET A 689 2.83 -46.47 26.55
C MET A 689 3.10 -46.58 28.06
N GLU A 690 4.02 -47.47 28.47
CA GLU A 690 4.38 -47.66 29.88
C GLU A 690 5.11 -46.43 30.47
N ALA A 691 5.96 -45.75 29.69
CA ALA A 691 6.61 -44.50 30.08
C ALA A 691 5.61 -43.35 30.23
N LEU A 692 4.69 -43.20 29.28
CA LEU A 692 3.62 -42.21 29.33
C LEU A 692 2.74 -42.43 30.57
N ILE A 693 2.40 -43.68 30.89
CA ILE A 693 1.63 -44.04 32.10
C ILE A 693 2.41 -43.71 33.37
N LEU A 694 3.70 -44.02 33.43
CA LEU A 694 4.52 -43.69 34.60
C LEU A 694 4.62 -42.18 34.80
N ILE A 695 4.98 -41.42 33.75
CA ILE A 695 5.10 -39.96 33.82
C ILE A 695 3.76 -39.33 34.19
N ALA A 696 2.64 -39.80 33.62
CA ALA A 696 1.30 -39.35 34.00
C ALA A 696 1.01 -39.66 35.48
N ASN A 697 1.28 -40.88 35.96
CA ASN A 697 1.10 -41.25 37.37
C ASN A 697 1.95 -40.37 38.31
N TYR A 698 3.14 -39.95 37.88
CA TYR A 698 3.98 -38.99 38.63
C TYR A 698 3.56 -37.53 38.47
N ALA A 699 2.76 -37.18 37.47
CA ALA A 699 2.26 -35.83 37.29
C ALA A 699 0.94 -35.58 38.05
N TYR A 700 0.13 -36.63 38.27
CA TYR A 700 -1.18 -36.55 38.92
C TYR A 700 -1.18 -37.02 40.39
N ASN A 701 -0.10 -37.65 40.86
CA ASN A 701 0.21 -37.90 42.28
C ASN A 701 1.42 -37.07 42.72
#